data_AF-A0A2X2W5J5-F1
#
_entry.id   AF-A0A2X2W5J5-F1
#
_cell.length_a   1.000
_cell.length_b   1.000
_cell.length_c   1.000
_cell.angle_alpha   90.00
_cell.angle_beta   90.00
_cell.angle_gamma   90.00
#
_symmetry.space_group_name_H-M   'P 1'
#
loop_
_entity.id
_entity.type
_entity.pdbx_description
1 polymer ?
#
loop_
_entity_poly.entity_id
_entity_poly.type
_entity_poly.pdbx_seq_one_letter_code
_entity_poly.pdbx_strand_id
1 'polypeptide(L)'
;MQYGIDILPYERIKRKDEEGKKNKNILIKEFTKLVIYFLASLLISRVIMVNLMAPFGIAFLISNLIEEKGIKLISALGTIVGYISMRNSVKNIWMYLILVSLIILNSYIFRSKNEKSIIKSVFILLFLGISVYNRFKLDISPFMSIVNSLFQTSCIFSLYYIINYSKICVKRFKTKHLFSSEEVISMCITLSLIVAGTRGLNILGLSIRNIIALFIIVMVGYIKGSSVGAACGIAMGVIIGISTNDMTTFVGIFGICGLISGIFKESGKIVSGLSYIIAFAIIKLYSDVGVQVQFNEVLLGSSIFLLIPNKFYKKIETDLDWEMKSENIKDDYISKVKDMVQEKLTEFSKLLLYMGETLENLSENHKLQMKTKSSALVEKLADRVCSGCNMKHMCWKREGFYTYSAFSEIINNFENNKKIIPNEIERKCIKRSLLVKNAEDIIKNYIIDEMWKKRVNEYRNFLAEQITNISYSVEELTENINSEIHFNRYLENDIRRILNKNKIKYQDIFVYNDKLGKIIVKIRLSPCGGKQRCIKEILPFINKATGKIMCISDDCCNIDANNETCEITLEESPKYHISTYAKVVCKDGETYSGDSYTYGKLKDGNYIAVISDGMGSGPEAGQESSAAVNLIEKFAKMGFDRINAINMINSLMTINFSESEKFSTVDLSDINLYTGEADFMKVGAVPSFIKSNGKVEVISSKTLPIGVLDKVDVDFVKKDVDNGDIIVMLSDGVLDYDNKEIGKVDWIVEYLEQTNMNTPEDICKDIIEKAKLLTKGKVKDDMTVVVSKIYSLY
;
A
#
# COMPACT_ATOMS: atom_id res chain seq x y z
N MET A 1 43.36 -1.93 17.50
CA MET A 1 43.80 -2.91 16.50
C MET A 1 42.57 -3.51 15.83
N GLN A 2 42.35 -3.24 14.55
CA GLN A 2 41.65 -4.14 13.63
C GLN A 2 42.13 -3.84 12.21
N TYR A 3 42.42 -4.91 11.49
CA TYR A 3 43.38 -5.04 10.40
C TYR A 3 42.82 -4.65 9.03
N GLY A 4 43.73 -4.16 8.19
CA GLY A 4 43.86 -4.35 6.74
C GLY A 4 42.64 -4.74 5.91
N ILE A 5 42.16 -3.77 5.13
CA ILE A 5 41.46 -4.04 3.87
C ILE A 5 42.35 -3.48 2.77
N ASP A 6 43.11 -4.38 2.12
CA ASP A 6 43.81 -4.08 0.87
C ASP A 6 42.77 -3.87 -0.22
N ILE A 7 42.55 -2.61 -0.58
CA ILE A 7 41.71 -2.23 -1.72
C ILE A 7 42.50 -2.59 -2.99
N LEU A 8 42.15 -3.73 -3.59
CA LEU A 8 42.75 -4.20 -4.85
C LEU A 8 42.62 -3.11 -5.95
N PRO A 9 43.72 -2.69 -6.60
CA PRO A 9 43.72 -1.66 -7.65
C PRO A 9 42.84 -2.01 -8.88
N TYR A 10 42.46 -3.27 -9.03
CA TYR A 10 41.72 -3.79 -10.18
C TYR A 10 40.29 -3.23 -10.29
N GLU A 11 39.62 -2.91 -9.18
CA GLU A 11 38.26 -2.32 -9.22
C GLU A 11 38.23 -0.89 -9.78
N ARG A 12 39.30 -0.10 -9.59
CA ARG A 12 39.38 1.28 -10.10
C ARG A 12 39.46 1.35 -11.62
N ILE A 13 40.08 0.35 -12.26
CA ILE A 13 40.21 0.30 -13.72
C ILE A 13 38.88 -0.10 -14.36
N LYS A 14 38.19 -1.13 -13.82
CA LYS A 14 36.84 -1.51 -14.28
C LYS A 14 35.82 -0.36 -14.15
N ARG A 15 35.85 0.41 -13.05
CA ARG A 15 34.95 1.57 -12.89
C ARG A 15 35.21 2.68 -13.91
N LYS A 16 36.47 3.00 -14.24
CA LYS A 16 36.79 3.97 -15.29
C LYS A 16 36.35 3.49 -16.67
N ASP A 17 36.51 2.21 -16.97
CA ASP A 17 36.02 1.62 -18.24
C ASP A 17 34.50 1.56 -18.31
N GLU A 18 33.80 1.34 -17.19
CA GLU A 18 32.34 1.37 -17.11
C GLU A 18 31.76 2.79 -17.16
N GLU A 19 32.41 3.78 -16.55
CA GLU A 19 32.07 5.20 -16.67
C GLU A 19 32.32 5.71 -18.10
N GLY A 20 33.43 5.30 -18.72
CA GLY A 20 33.71 5.55 -20.14
C GLY A 20 32.68 4.91 -21.08
N LYS A 21 32.25 3.67 -20.80
CA LYS A 21 31.17 2.98 -21.53
C LYS A 21 29.79 3.63 -21.30
N LYS A 22 29.49 4.11 -20.09
CA LYS A 22 28.24 4.84 -19.79
C LYS A 22 28.19 6.21 -20.47
N ASN A 23 29.28 6.98 -20.44
CA ASN A 23 29.36 8.26 -21.15
C ASN A 23 29.30 8.07 -22.68
N LYS A 24 29.96 7.05 -23.22
CA LYS A 24 29.79 6.65 -24.62
C LYS A 24 28.33 6.31 -24.93
N ASN A 25 27.64 5.54 -24.08
CA ASN A 25 26.23 5.18 -24.31
C ASN A 25 25.26 6.38 -24.23
N ILE A 26 25.57 7.41 -23.42
CA ILE A 26 24.78 8.65 -23.35
C ILE A 26 25.00 9.47 -24.63
N LEU A 27 26.26 9.66 -25.03
CA LEU A 27 26.62 10.36 -26.27
C LEU A 27 26.04 9.66 -27.51
N ILE A 28 26.06 8.32 -27.56
CA ILE A 28 25.44 7.53 -28.64
C ILE A 28 23.91 7.74 -28.66
N LYS A 29 23.25 7.83 -27.50
CA LYS A 29 21.80 8.09 -27.44
C LYS A 29 21.42 9.49 -27.88
N GLU A 30 22.22 10.50 -27.52
CA GLU A 30 22.01 11.86 -28.01
C GLU A 30 22.30 11.98 -29.51
N PHE A 31 23.38 11.36 -29.98
CA PHE A 31 23.73 11.32 -31.40
C PHE A 31 22.65 10.61 -32.23
N THR A 32 22.16 9.44 -31.80
CA THR A 32 21.08 8.74 -32.50
C THR A 32 19.79 9.56 -32.53
N LYS A 33 19.44 10.27 -31.44
CA LYS A 33 18.31 11.20 -31.43
C LYS A 33 18.48 12.28 -32.49
N LEU A 34 19.63 12.94 -32.55
CA LEU A 34 19.90 13.99 -33.54
C LEU A 34 19.82 13.47 -34.99
N VAL A 35 20.35 12.28 -35.26
CA VAL A 35 20.26 11.61 -36.57
C VAL A 35 18.82 11.31 -36.96
N ILE A 36 17.98 10.84 -36.03
CA ILE A 36 16.56 10.58 -36.30
C ILE A 36 15.82 11.86 -36.68
N TYR A 37 16.03 12.97 -35.94
CA TYR A 37 15.41 14.25 -36.27
C TYR A 37 15.89 14.80 -37.62
N PHE A 38 17.17 14.61 -37.96
CA PHE A 38 17.71 14.97 -39.27
C PHE A 38 17.01 14.20 -40.40
N LEU A 39 16.98 12.86 -40.31
CA LEU A 39 16.37 12.00 -41.32
C LEU A 39 14.87 12.27 -41.48
N ALA A 40 14.14 12.46 -40.37
CA ALA A 40 12.73 12.81 -40.40
C ALA A 40 12.51 14.17 -41.11
N SER A 41 13.29 15.20 -40.79
CA SER A 41 13.18 16.51 -41.44
C SER A 41 13.52 16.47 -42.94
N LEU A 42 14.49 15.65 -43.34
CA LEU A 42 14.86 15.43 -44.74
C LEU A 42 13.75 14.73 -45.52
N LEU A 43 13.14 13.68 -44.96
CA LEU A 43 12.09 12.94 -45.64
C LEU A 43 10.79 13.75 -45.72
N ILE A 44 10.36 14.38 -44.62
CA ILE A 44 9.12 15.16 -44.59
C ILE A 44 9.18 16.36 -45.55
N SER A 45 10.34 17.01 -45.70
CA SER A 45 10.51 18.12 -46.66
C SER A 45 10.45 17.69 -48.13
N ARG A 46 10.58 16.39 -48.44
CA ARG A 46 10.44 15.84 -49.80
C ARG A 46 8.99 15.57 -50.22
N VAL A 47 8.01 15.84 -49.35
CA VAL A 47 6.59 15.59 -49.65
C VAL A 47 6.01 16.78 -50.41
N ILE A 48 5.45 16.51 -51.59
CA ILE A 48 4.80 17.50 -52.47
C ILE A 48 3.28 17.38 -52.32
N MET A 49 2.62 18.53 -52.28
CA MET A 49 1.17 18.75 -52.35
C MET A 49 0.77 19.21 -53.77
N VAL A 50 -0.54 19.27 -54.04
CA VAL A 50 -1.15 19.83 -55.25
C VAL A 50 -0.48 21.15 -55.68
N ASN A 51 -0.28 21.35 -56.98
CA ASN A 51 0.41 22.51 -57.58
C ASN A 51 1.92 22.62 -57.25
N LEU A 52 2.60 21.51 -56.97
CA LEU A 52 4.05 21.44 -56.71
C LEU A 52 4.49 22.27 -55.49
N MET A 53 3.64 22.37 -54.47
CA MET A 53 3.93 23.03 -53.19
C MET A 53 4.47 22.02 -52.18
N ALA A 54 5.40 22.41 -51.30
CA ALA A 54 6.02 21.52 -50.30
C ALA A 54 5.98 22.08 -48.86
N PRO A 55 4.77 22.23 -48.25
CA PRO A 55 4.60 22.89 -46.95
C PRO A 55 5.04 22.06 -45.73
N PHE A 56 5.20 20.74 -45.88
CA PHE A 56 5.39 19.81 -44.75
C PHE A 56 6.73 19.98 -44.02
N GLY A 57 7.82 20.27 -44.76
CA GLY A 57 9.14 20.51 -44.18
C GLY A 57 9.16 21.73 -43.26
N ILE A 58 8.50 22.82 -43.67
CA ILE A 58 8.34 24.02 -42.84
C ILE A 58 7.53 23.70 -41.57
N ALA A 59 6.40 23.00 -41.68
CA ALA A 59 5.59 22.64 -40.51
C ALA A 59 6.36 21.82 -39.47
N PHE A 60 7.21 20.88 -39.91
CA PHE A 60 8.07 20.09 -39.03
C PHE A 60 9.20 20.92 -38.39
N LEU A 61 9.72 21.92 -39.10
CA LEU A 61 10.73 22.82 -38.54
C LEU A 61 10.14 23.68 -37.40
N ILE A 62 8.93 24.22 -37.60
CA ILE A 62 8.24 25.02 -36.58
C ILE A 62 7.99 24.21 -35.30
N SER A 63 7.59 22.94 -35.41
CA SER A 63 7.34 22.07 -34.24
C SER A 63 8.61 21.77 -33.42
N ASN A 64 9.79 21.97 -33.99
CA ASN A 64 11.07 21.76 -33.33
C ASN A 64 11.71 23.05 -32.80
N LEU A 65 11.14 24.23 -33.06
CA LEU A 65 11.69 25.53 -32.64
C LEU A 65 11.76 25.74 -31.13
N ILE A 66 11.07 24.93 -30.33
CA ILE A 66 11.06 25.05 -28.86
C ILE A 66 12.08 24.11 -28.20
N GLU A 67 12.68 23.16 -28.95
CA GLU A 67 13.59 22.16 -28.36
C GLU A 67 14.99 22.68 -28.03
N GLU A 68 15.92 21.78 -27.71
CA GLU A 68 17.32 22.12 -27.49
C GLU A 68 17.97 22.69 -28.77
N LYS A 69 18.99 23.54 -28.60
CA LYS A 69 19.68 24.23 -29.71
C LYS A 69 20.16 23.28 -30.81
N GLY A 70 20.66 22.09 -30.44
CA GLY A 70 21.16 21.10 -31.39
C GLY A 70 20.07 20.55 -32.31
N ILE A 71 18.87 20.27 -31.79
CA ILE A 71 17.77 19.69 -32.56
C ILE A 71 17.21 20.71 -33.57
N LYS A 72 17.11 21.99 -33.18
CA LYS A 72 16.67 23.07 -34.08
C LYS A 72 17.55 23.18 -35.31
N LEU A 73 18.86 23.32 -35.11
CA LEU A 73 19.83 23.47 -36.20
C LEU A 73 19.88 22.24 -37.10
N ILE A 74 19.81 21.04 -36.53
CA ILE A 74 19.87 19.80 -37.30
C ILE A 74 18.57 19.60 -38.11
N SER A 75 17.42 19.91 -37.53
CA SER A 75 16.15 19.88 -38.27
C SER A 75 16.13 20.88 -39.43
N ALA A 76 16.75 22.05 -39.25
CA ALA A 76 16.92 23.05 -40.31
C ALA A 76 17.85 22.58 -41.43
N LEU A 77 18.98 21.96 -41.09
CA LEU A 77 19.88 21.40 -42.08
C LEU A 77 19.18 20.29 -42.89
N GLY A 78 18.43 19.41 -42.21
CA GLY A 78 17.71 18.34 -42.90
C GLY A 78 16.58 18.85 -43.81
N THR A 79 15.84 19.88 -43.42
CA THR A 79 14.83 20.50 -44.32
C THR A 79 15.48 21.17 -45.54
N ILE A 80 16.60 21.87 -45.36
CA ILE A 80 17.35 22.47 -46.48
C ILE A 80 17.82 21.38 -47.46
N VAL A 81 18.46 20.33 -46.96
CA VAL A 81 18.95 19.22 -47.79
C VAL A 81 17.80 18.51 -48.51
N GLY A 82 16.66 18.32 -47.84
CA GLY A 82 15.48 17.72 -48.47
C GLY A 82 14.88 18.59 -49.58
N TYR A 83 14.78 19.91 -49.39
CA TYR A 83 14.34 20.83 -50.45
C TYR A 83 15.32 20.87 -51.63
N ILE A 84 16.64 20.83 -51.37
CA ILE A 84 17.67 20.76 -52.42
C ILE A 84 17.55 19.45 -53.20
N SER A 85 17.27 18.33 -52.52
CA SER A 85 17.06 17.03 -53.18
C SER A 85 15.88 17.05 -54.17
N MET A 86 14.96 18.01 -54.08
CA MET A 86 13.80 18.14 -54.97
C MET A 86 13.96 19.21 -56.05
N ARG A 87 15.20 19.60 -56.39
CA ARG A 87 15.52 20.75 -57.24
C ARG A 87 14.74 20.80 -58.58
N ASN A 88 14.43 19.66 -59.18
CA ASN A 88 13.77 19.58 -60.49
C ASN A 88 12.24 19.41 -60.40
N SER A 89 11.68 19.18 -59.22
CA SER A 89 10.26 18.78 -59.06
C SER A 89 9.37 19.84 -58.41
N VAL A 90 9.95 20.90 -57.83
CA VAL A 90 9.19 21.93 -57.09
C VAL A 90 9.33 23.29 -57.80
N LYS A 91 8.20 23.94 -58.10
CA LYS A 91 8.15 25.15 -58.95
C LYS A 91 8.80 26.40 -58.30
N ASN A 92 9.08 26.39 -56.98
CA ASN A 92 9.55 27.56 -56.22
C ASN A 92 10.48 27.21 -55.03
N ILE A 93 11.58 26.49 -55.25
CA ILE A 93 12.49 26.05 -54.16
C ILE A 93 13.13 27.22 -53.39
N TRP A 94 13.50 28.30 -54.10
CA TRP A 94 14.13 29.47 -53.49
C TRP A 94 13.26 30.11 -52.40
N MET A 95 11.93 30.10 -52.57
CA MET A 95 10.98 30.55 -51.55
C MET A 95 11.16 29.77 -50.25
N TYR A 96 11.19 28.44 -50.33
CA TYR A 96 11.31 27.58 -49.14
C TYR A 96 12.67 27.72 -48.45
N LEU A 97 13.76 27.89 -49.20
CA LEU A 97 15.09 28.13 -48.63
C LEU A 97 15.17 29.47 -47.89
N ILE A 98 14.59 30.53 -48.46
CA ILE A 98 14.50 31.85 -47.82
C ILE A 98 13.65 31.76 -46.54
N LEU A 99 12.51 31.07 -46.59
CA LEU A 99 11.64 30.89 -45.42
C LEU A 99 12.34 30.12 -44.29
N VAL A 100 13.08 29.04 -44.58
CA VAL A 100 13.83 28.31 -43.55
C VAL A 100 14.86 29.22 -42.85
N SER A 101 15.60 30.01 -43.63
CA SER A 101 16.55 30.99 -43.08
C SER A 101 15.88 32.02 -42.18
N LEU A 102 14.75 32.59 -42.63
CA LEU A 102 14.00 33.59 -41.86
C LEU A 102 13.40 33.02 -40.56
N ILE A 103 12.92 31.78 -40.57
CA ILE A 103 12.37 31.13 -39.37
C ILE A 103 13.47 30.92 -38.32
N ILE A 104 14.65 30.50 -38.74
CA ILE A 104 15.80 30.31 -37.84
C ILE A 104 16.25 31.66 -37.27
N LEU A 105 16.41 32.68 -38.12
CA LEU A 105 16.78 34.03 -37.70
C LEU A 105 15.78 34.60 -36.68
N ASN A 106 14.48 34.46 -36.93
CA ASN A 106 13.42 34.87 -36.00
C ASN A 106 13.57 34.15 -34.64
N SER A 107 13.84 32.83 -34.66
CA SER A 107 14.02 32.06 -33.42
C SER A 107 15.22 32.51 -32.57
N TYR A 108 16.25 33.09 -33.17
CA TYR A 108 17.38 33.68 -32.46
C TYR A 108 17.06 35.07 -31.89
N ILE A 109 16.33 35.90 -32.64
CA ILE A 109 15.94 37.26 -32.24
C ILE A 109 14.96 37.23 -31.05
N PHE A 110 13.97 36.34 -31.07
CA PHE A 110 12.92 36.27 -30.04
C PHE A 110 13.22 35.29 -28.90
N ARG A 111 14.49 34.92 -28.70
CA ARG A 111 14.92 33.88 -27.74
C ARG A 111 14.54 34.16 -26.28
N SER A 112 14.26 35.41 -25.91
CA SER A 112 13.90 35.81 -24.54
C SER A 112 12.39 35.90 -24.27
N LYS A 113 11.52 35.68 -25.27
CA LYS A 113 10.06 35.80 -25.12
C LYS A 113 9.36 34.44 -24.96
N ASN A 114 8.13 34.48 -24.45
CA ASN A 114 7.26 33.31 -24.27
C ASN A 114 7.07 32.49 -25.56
N GLU A 115 6.94 31.17 -25.42
CA GLU A 115 6.77 30.20 -26.55
C GLU A 115 5.64 30.60 -27.51
N LYS A 116 4.48 31.03 -26.97
CA LYS A 116 3.33 31.50 -27.77
C LYS A 116 3.66 32.73 -28.62
N SER A 117 4.56 33.61 -28.16
CA SER A 117 4.99 34.80 -28.91
C SER A 117 5.90 34.43 -30.08
N ILE A 118 6.80 33.46 -29.88
CA ILE A 118 7.71 32.98 -30.93
C ILE A 118 6.89 32.37 -32.06
N ILE A 119 5.98 31.44 -31.75
CA ILE A 119 5.14 30.78 -32.75
C ILE A 119 4.28 31.80 -33.53
N LYS A 120 3.63 32.76 -32.86
CA LYS A 120 2.84 33.80 -33.53
C LYS A 120 3.69 34.62 -34.51
N SER A 121 4.89 35.02 -34.11
CA SER A 121 5.79 35.80 -34.97
C SER A 121 6.25 35.03 -36.20
N VAL A 122 6.45 33.71 -36.08
CA VAL A 122 6.83 32.84 -37.19
C VAL A 122 5.70 32.73 -38.22
N PHE A 123 4.44 32.57 -37.79
CA PHE A 123 3.31 32.51 -38.73
C PHE A 123 3.04 33.83 -39.45
N ILE A 124 3.21 34.98 -38.78
CA ILE A 124 3.12 36.31 -39.43
C ILE A 124 4.22 36.46 -40.48
N LEU A 125 5.44 36.02 -40.16
CA LEU A 125 6.58 36.08 -41.07
C LEU A 125 6.43 35.13 -42.26
N LEU A 126 5.85 33.94 -42.06
CA LEU A 126 5.50 33.02 -43.15
C LEU A 126 4.52 33.64 -44.12
N PHE A 127 3.44 34.22 -43.59
CA PHE A 127 2.41 34.88 -44.40
C PHE A 127 3.02 35.99 -45.25
N LEU A 128 3.72 36.94 -44.61
CA LEU A 128 4.38 38.06 -45.31
C LEU A 128 5.43 37.57 -46.32
N GLY A 129 6.27 36.60 -45.95
CA GLY A 129 7.32 36.07 -46.81
C GLY A 129 6.77 35.41 -48.08
N ILE A 130 5.67 34.65 -47.96
CA ILE A 130 4.99 34.01 -49.09
C ILE A 130 4.28 35.05 -49.96
N SER A 131 3.58 36.02 -49.38
CA SER A 131 2.90 37.08 -50.14
C SER A 131 3.88 37.94 -50.95
N VAL A 132 5.01 38.33 -50.33
CA VAL A 132 6.07 39.11 -50.99
C VAL A 132 6.70 38.30 -52.12
N TYR A 133 7.08 37.05 -51.88
CA TYR A 133 7.68 36.20 -52.91
C TYR A 133 6.74 36.00 -54.11
N ASN A 134 5.45 35.72 -53.86
CA ASN A 134 4.46 35.54 -54.93
C ASN A 134 4.27 36.81 -55.77
N ARG A 135 4.35 38.00 -55.15
CA ARG A 135 4.23 39.28 -55.86
C ARG A 135 5.44 39.62 -56.73
N PHE A 136 6.65 39.36 -56.23
CA PHE A 136 7.90 39.75 -56.92
C PHE A 136 8.35 38.77 -58.00
N LYS A 137 8.07 37.47 -57.86
CA LYS A 137 8.62 36.42 -58.75
C LYS A 137 7.61 35.85 -59.74
N LEU A 138 6.31 35.92 -59.46
CA LEU A 138 5.26 35.28 -60.27
C LEU A 138 4.32 36.28 -60.96
N ASP A 139 4.48 37.59 -60.71
CA ASP A 139 3.63 38.68 -61.23
C ASP A 139 2.12 38.40 -61.17
N ILE A 140 1.69 37.73 -60.10
CA ILE A 140 0.30 37.43 -59.81
C ILE A 140 -0.38 38.69 -59.26
N SER A 141 -1.68 38.88 -59.55
CA SER A 141 -2.47 39.98 -58.99
C SER A 141 -2.39 40.03 -57.45
N PRO A 142 -2.45 41.22 -56.82
CA PRO A 142 -2.27 41.37 -55.37
C PRO A 142 -3.29 40.56 -54.58
N PHE A 143 -4.53 40.49 -55.09
CA PHE A 143 -5.60 39.68 -54.51
C PHE A 143 -5.28 38.19 -54.51
N MET A 144 -4.86 37.64 -55.66
CA MET A 144 -4.55 36.20 -55.78
C MET A 144 -3.30 35.80 -54.98
N SER A 145 -2.34 36.69 -54.83
CA SER A 145 -1.15 36.47 -53.99
C SER A 145 -1.51 36.34 -52.51
N ILE A 146 -2.43 37.18 -52.02
CA ILE A 146 -2.93 37.11 -50.64
C ILE A 146 -3.69 35.81 -50.40
N VAL A 147 -4.63 35.46 -51.29
CA VAL A 147 -5.43 34.23 -51.18
C VAL A 147 -4.54 32.98 -51.16
N ASN A 148 -3.54 32.89 -52.05
CA ASN A 148 -2.61 31.77 -52.07
C ASN A 148 -1.74 31.70 -50.80
N SER A 149 -1.28 32.85 -50.29
CA SER A 149 -0.50 32.89 -49.04
C SER A 149 -1.33 32.51 -47.81
N LEU A 150 -2.62 32.88 -47.76
CA LEU A 150 -3.54 32.44 -46.69
C LEU A 150 -3.74 30.93 -46.73
N PHE A 151 -3.97 30.37 -47.92
CA PHE A 151 -4.14 28.93 -48.10
C PHE A 151 -2.91 28.15 -47.63
N GLN A 152 -1.71 28.53 -48.11
CA GLN A 152 -0.47 27.86 -47.72
C GLN A 152 -0.18 27.97 -46.21
N THR A 153 -0.37 29.15 -45.64
CA THR A 153 -0.13 29.38 -44.20
C THR A 153 -1.11 28.60 -43.34
N SER A 154 -2.38 28.52 -43.75
CA SER A 154 -3.42 27.71 -43.09
C SER A 154 -3.07 26.21 -43.09
N CYS A 155 -2.63 25.67 -44.23
CA CYS A 155 -2.18 24.28 -44.30
C CYS A 155 -0.97 24.01 -43.40
N ILE A 156 0.03 24.90 -43.39
CA ILE A 156 1.22 24.78 -42.52
C ILE A 156 0.80 24.81 -41.04
N PHE A 157 -0.17 25.66 -40.67
CA PHE A 157 -0.68 25.76 -39.32
C PHE A 157 -1.35 24.46 -38.85
N SER A 158 -2.27 23.90 -39.63
CA SER A 158 -2.94 22.64 -39.28
C SER A 158 -1.95 21.48 -39.16
N LEU A 159 -0.97 21.39 -40.07
CA LEU A 159 0.07 20.37 -40.02
C LEU A 159 0.99 20.53 -38.80
N TYR A 160 1.33 21.77 -38.43
CA TYR A 160 2.12 22.05 -37.24
C TYR A 160 1.46 21.50 -35.97
N TYR A 161 0.15 21.70 -35.78
CA TYR A 161 -0.56 21.18 -34.60
C TYR A 161 -0.55 19.65 -34.54
N ILE A 162 -0.80 18.98 -35.66
CA ILE A 162 -0.81 17.51 -35.74
C ILE A 162 0.58 16.95 -35.40
N ILE A 163 1.64 17.53 -35.99
CA ILE A 163 3.02 17.10 -35.73
C ILE A 163 3.41 17.35 -34.26
N ASN A 164 3.03 18.51 -33.70
CA ASN A 164 3.33 18.84 -32.31
C ASN A 164 2.59 17.92 -31.33
N TYR A 165 1.32 17.59 -31.61
CA TYR A 165 0.53 16.66 -30.81
C TYR A 165 1.17 15.26 -30.82
N SER A 166 1.46 14.71 -31.99
CA SER A 166 2.15 13.42 -32.16
C SER A 166 3.47 13.36 -31.39
N LYS A 167 4.28 14.43 -31.45
CA LYS A 167 5.56 14.52 -30.73
C LYS A 167 5.40 14.48 -29.21
N ILE A 168 4.35 15.11 -28.66
CA ILE A 168 4.03 15.01 -27.22
C ILE A 168 3.69 13.56 -26.88
N CYS A 169 2.90 12.88 -27.71
CA CYS A 169 2.53 11.49 -27.50
C CYS A 169 3.75 10.56 -27.56
N VAL A 170 4.68 10.74 -28.51
CA VAL A 170 5.93 9.95 -28.59
C VAL A 170 6.81 10.13 -27.35
N LYS A 171 6.85 11.33 -26.75
CA LYS A 171 7.58 11.54 -25.48
C LYS A 171 6.96 10.77 -24.31
N ARG A 172 5.64 10.54 -24.34
CA ARG A 172 4.90 9.77 -23.31
C ARG A 172 5.00 8.26 -23.48
N PHE A 173 5.57 7.75 -24.58
CA PHE A 173 5.69 6.31 -24.85
C PHE A 173 6.46 5.54 -23.76
N LYS A 174 7.38 6.19 -23.04
CA LYS A 174 8.14 5.57 -21.92
C LYS A 174 7.43 5.63 -20.57
N THR A 175 6.18 6.09 -20.53
CA THR A 175 5.40 6.26 -19.30
C THR A 175 4.22 5.29 -19.27
N LYS A 176 3.63 5.08 -18.09
CA LYS A 176 2.38 4.29 -17.97
C LYS A 176 1.14 5.00 -18.57
N HIS A 177 1.32 6.04 -19.40
CA HIS A 177 0.23 6.76 -20.06
C HIS A 177 -0.59 5.83 -20.97
N LEU A 178 -1.90 5.98 -20.92
CA LEU A 178 -2.85 5.23 -21.73
C LEU A 178 -3.13 6.02 -23.02
N PHE A 179 -2.80 5.44 -24.19
CA PHE A 179 -2.94 6.13 -25.47
C PHE A 179 -4.38 6.04 -26.00
N SER A 180 -4.96 7.18 -26.37
CA SER A 180 -6.26 7.22 -27.04
C SER A 180 -6.13 6.90 -28.54
N SER A 181 -7.23 6.48 -29.18
CA SER A 181 -7.26 6.21 -30.62
C SER A 181 -6.84 7.43 -31.45
N GLU A 182 -7.21 8.64 -31.02
CA GLU A 182 -6.82 9.90 -31.67
C GLU A 182 -5.32 10.17 -31.59
N GLU A 183 -4.70 9.87 -30.44
CA GLU A 183 -3.25 10.01 -30.27
C GLU A 183 -2.50 9.06 -31.22
N VAL A 184 -2.97 7.82 -31.36
CA VAL A 184 -2.37 6.86 -32.31
C VAL A 184 -2.55 7.32 -33.76
N ILE A 185 -3.73 7.83 -34.12
CA ILE A 185 -3.97 8.38 -35.48
C ILE A 185 -3.03 9.55 -35.76
N SER A 186 -2.79 10.44 -34.79
CA SER A 186 -1.86 11.56 -34.97
C SER A 186 -0.41 11.10 -35.20
N MET A 187 0.03 10.03 -34.51
CA MET A 187 1.33 9.41 -34.75
C MET A 187 1.41 8.81 -36.16
N CYS A 188 0.36 8.10 -36.58
CA CYS A 188 0.26 7.53 -37.92
C CYS A 188 0.33 8.60 -39.03
N ILE A 189 -0.29 9.77 -38.84
CA ILE A 189 -0.20 10.89 -39.80
C ILE A 189 1.24 11.42 -39.90
N THR A 190 1.96 11.53 -38.78
CA THR A 190 3.37 11.95 -38.85
C THR A 190 4.26 10.89 -39.50
N LEU A 191 3.97 9.61 -39.26
CA LEU A 191 4.70 8.50 -39.85
C LEU A 191 4.44 8.42 -41.36
N SER A 192 3.22 8.65 -41.82
CA SER A 192 2.89 8.66 -43.24
C SER A 192 3.57 9.78 -44.01
N LEU A 193 3.78 10.96 -43.39
CA LEU A 193 4.61 12.01 -43.98
C LEU A 193 6.07 11.58 -44.17
N ILE A 194 6.65 10.85 -43.21
CA ILE A 194 8.01 10.31 -43.32
C ILE A 194 8.08 9.29 -44.46
N VAL A 195 7.10 8.39 -44.55
CA VAL A 195 7.04 7.35 -45.59
C VAL A 195 6.87 7.98 -46.97
N ALA A 196 5.96 8.95 -47.13
CA ALA A 196 5.74 9.64 -48.40
C ALA A 196 7.01 10.35 -48.93
N GLY A 197 7.90 10.78 -48.04
CA GLY A 197 9.20 11.38 -48.35
C GLY A 197 10.21 10.46 -49.05
N THR A 198 9.97 9.14 -49.05
CA THR A 198 10.81 8.13 -49.72
C THR A 198 10.57 8.02 -51.24
N ARG A 199 9.79 8.97 -51.81
CA ARG A 199 9.47 9.03 -53.23
C ARG A 199 10.71 8.95 -54.12
N GLY A 200 10.60 8.21 -55.22
CA GLY A 200 11.64 8.07 -56.26
C GLY A 200 12.63 6.93 -56.03
N LEU A 201 12.50 6.17 -54.94
CA LEU A 201 13.28 4.97 -54.70
C LEU A 201 12.54 3.74 -55.23
N ASN A 202 12.87 3.35 -56.46
CA ASN A 202 12.36 2.12 -57.09
C ASN A 202 13.50 1.11 -57.20
N ILE A 203 13.33 -0.09 -56.64
CA ILE A 203 14.28 -1.21 -56.78
C ILE A 203 13.58 -2.27 -57.61
N LEU A 204 14.17 -2.67 -58.74
CA LEU A 204 13.63 -3.74 -59.61
C LEU A 204 12.16 -3.50 -60.05
N GLY A 205 11.77 -2.23 -60.23
CA GLY A 205 10.38 -1.86 -60.58
C GLY A 205 9.39 -1.82 -59.41
N LEU A 206 9.83 -2.13 -58.18
CA LEU A 206 9.04 -2.06 -56.95
C LEU A 206 9.32 -0.74 -56.21
N SER A 207 8.26 -0.08 -55.76
CA SER A 207 8.35 1.14 -54.98
C SER A 207 8.52 0.82 -53.49
N ILE A 208 9.65 1.24 -52.92
CA ILE A 208 9.95 1.01 -51.49
C ILE A 208 8.89 1.68 -50.60
N ARG A 209 8.41 2.85 -51.05
CA ARG A 209 7.37 3.62 -50.36
C ARG A 209 6.12 2.78 -50.09
N ASN A 210 5.60 2.09 -51.12
CA ASN A 210 4.37 1.32 -50.98
C ASN A 210 4.58 0.11 -50.06
N ILE A 211 5.73 -0.57 -50.16
CA ILE A 211 6.08 -1.70 -49.29
C ILE A 211 6.08 -1.27 -47.80
N ILE A 212 6.73 -0.15 -47.49
CA ILE A 212 6.79 0.37 -46.10
C ILE A 212 5.40 0.79 -45.63
N ALA A 213 4.63 1.49 -46.47
CA ALA A 213 3.27 1.93 -46.13
C ALA A 213 2.37 0.73 -45.78
N LEU A 214 2.38 -0.29 -46.62
CA LEU A 214 1.57 -1.50 -46.46
C LEU A 214 1.98 -2.31 -45.22
N PHE A 215 3.28 -2.43 -44.96
CA PHE A 215 3.79 -3.03 -43.74
C PHE A 215 3.28 -2.30 -42.48
N ILE A 216 3.34 -0.97 -42.45
CA ILE A 216 2.87 -0.16 -41.31
C ILE A 216 1.36 -0.33 -41.11
N ILE A 217 0.58 -0.35 -42.19
CA ILE A 217 -0.88 -0.49 -42.12
C ILE A 217 -1.27 -1.83 -41.48
N VAL A 218 -0.69 -2.94 -41.94
CA VAL A 218 -0.97 -4.27 -41.37
C VAL A 218 -0.49 -4.36 -39.94
N MET A 219 0.67 -3.77 -39.61
CA MET A 219 1.18 -3.70 -38.25
C MET A 219 0.22 -2.95 -37.31
N VAL A 220 -0.24 -1.76 -37.71
CA VAL A 220 -1.16 -0.95 -36.88
C VAL A 220 -2.54 -1.62 -36.77
N GLY A 221 -3.04 -2.21 -37.86
CA GLY A 221 -4.28 -2.99 -37.86
C GLY A 221 -4.21 -4.17 -36.89
N TYR A 222 -3.10 -4.91 -36.90
CA TYR A 222 -2.90 -6.03 -35.97
C TYR A 222 -2.83 -5.58 -34.50
N ILE A 223 -2.16 -4.46 -34.20
CA ILE A 223 -1.96 -4.00 -32.82
C ILE A 223 -3.21 -3.31 -32.23
N LYS A 224 -3.92 -2.48 -33.02
CA LYS A 224 -4.99 -1.62 -32.52
C LYS A 224 -6.39 -1.96 -33.04
N GLY A 225 -6.49 -2.92 -33.95
CA GLY A 225 -7.76 -3.35 -34.54
C GLY A 225 -8.23 -2.52 -35.72
N SER A 226 -9.43 -2.84 -36.18
CA SER A 226 -9.98 -2.40 -37.48
C SER A 226 -10.17 -0.89 -37.60
N SER A 227 -10.65 -0.21 -36.56
CA SER A 227 -10.96 1.23 -36.60
C SER A 227 -9.71 2.09 -36.77
N VAL A 228 -8.68 1.85 -35.95
CA VAL A 228 -7.40 2.56 -36.01
C VAL A 228 -6.60 2.12 -37.24
N GLY A 229 -6.66 0.83 -37.61
CA GLY A 229 -6.05 0.31 -38.83
C GLY A 229 -6.60 0.98 -40.10
N ALA A 230 -7.92 1.09 -40.20
CA ALA A 230 -8.59 1.76 -41.32
C ALA A 230 -8.25 3.26 -41.37
N ALA A 231 -8.31 3.96 -40.23
CA ALA A 231 -7.97 5.39 -40.15
C ALA A 231 -6.51 5.65 -40.54
N CYS A 232 -5.58 4.80 -40.10
CA CYS A 232 -4.17 4.84 -40.51
C CYS A 232 -4.02 4.60 -42.01
N GLY A 233 -4.71 3.60 -42.56
CA GLY A 233 -4.73 3.30 -43.99
C GLY A 233 -5.24 4.47 -44.84
N ILE A 234 -6.34 5.10 -44.43
CA ILE A 234 -6.89 6.28 -45.11
C ILE A 234 -5.90 7.45 -45.03
N ALA A 235 -5.35 7.75 -43.84
CA ALA A 235 -4.39 8.85 -43.68
C ALA A 235 -3.13 8.65 -44.54
N MET A 236 -2.60 7.43 -44.57
CA MET A 236 -1.47 7.04 -45.42
C MET A 236 -1.82 7.15 -46.90
N GLY A 237 -3.03 6.71 -47.29
CA GLY A 237 -3.54 6.78 -48.65
C GLY A 237 -3.74 8.21 -49.16
N VAL A 238 -4.27 9.11 -48.32
CA VAL A 238 -4.44 10.53 -48.67
C VAL A 238 -3.07 11.18 -48.90
N ILE A 239 -2.12 11.00 -47.99
CA ILE A 239 -0.81 11.66 -48.08
C ILE A 239 0.01 11.13 -49.27
N ILE A 240 0.00 9.82 -49.50
CA ILE A 240 0.71 9.23 -50.63
C ILE A 240 0.00 9.56 -51.96
N GLY A 241 -1.33 9.49 -51.98
CA GLY A 241 -2.15 9.76 -53.16
C GLY A 241 -2.06 11.22 -53.63
N ILE A 242 -2.00 12.18 -52.70
CA ILE A 242 -1.72 13.60 -53.04
C ILE A 242 -0.36 13.76 -53.72
N SER A 243 0.63 12.95 -53.34
CA SER A 243 1.96 12.98 -53.97
C SER A 243 1.91 12.40 -55.40
N THR A 244 1.17 11.32 -55.63
CA THR A 244 1.13 10.64 -56.94
C THR A 244 0.04 11.13 -57.90
N ASN A 245 -0.82 12.05 -57.47
CA ASN A 245 -2.04 12.50 -58.18
C ASN A 245 -3.17 11.44 -58.26
N ASP A 246 -3.15 10.40 -57.42
CA ASP A 246 -4.13 9.29 -57.45
C ASP A 246 -4.69 8.98 -56.07
N MET A 247 -5.41 9.96 -55.51
CA MET A 247 -5.94 9.88 -54.15
C MET A 247 -6.96 8.75 -53.96
N THR A 248 -7.87 8.56 -54.92
CA THR A 248 -8.99 7.61 -54.81
C THR A 248 -8.49 6.17 -54.66
N THR A 249 -7.54 5.78 -55.51
CA THR A 249 -6.91 4.46 -55.50
C THR A 249 -6.19 4.15 -54.19
N PHE A 250 -5.29 5.04 -53.75
CA PHE A 250 -4.51 4.80 -52.55
C PHE A 250 -5.35 4.80 -51.28
N VAL A 251 -6.35 5.68 -51.18
CA VAL A 251 -7.28 5.71 -50.03
C VAL A 251 -8.12 4.44 -49.97
N GLY A 252 -8.68 4.00 -51.09
CA GLY A 252 -9.50 2.79 -51.16
C GLY A 252 -8.71 1.54 -50.79
N ILE A 253 -7.55 1.34 -51.43
CA ILE A 253 -6.70 0.16 -51.17
C ILE A 253 -6.21 0.15 -49.73
N PHE A 254 -5.55 1.22 -49.27
CA PHE A 254 -4.91 1.23 -47.94
C PHE A 254 -5.94 1.24 -46.81
N GLY A 255 -7.08 1.91 -46.98
CA GLY A 255 -8.17 1.90 -46.01
C GLY A 255 -8.78 0.51 -45.80
N ILE A 256 -9.16 -0.17 -46.88
CA ILE A 256 -9.75 -1.52 -46.81
C ILE A 256 -8.74 -2.53 -46.26
N CYS A 257 -7.48 -2.42 -46.68
CA CYS A 257 -6.38 -3.24 -46.18
C CYS A 257 -6.15 -3.10 -44.67
N GLY A 258 -6.20 -1.87 -44.14
CA GLY A 258 -6.10 -1.60 -42.71
C GLY A 258 -7.32 -2.10 -41.92
N LEU A 259 -8.51 -1.99 -42.51
CA LEU A 259 -9.74 -2.47 -41.90
C LEU A 259 -9.75 -4.00 -41.77
N ILE A 260 -9.49 -4.72 -42.86
CA ILE A 260 -9.55 -6.19 -42.90
C ILE A 260 -8.44 -6.82 -42.05
N SER A 261 -7.22 -6.29 -42.11
CA SER A 261 -6.13 -6.77 -41.23
C SER A 261 -6.47 -6.61 -39.74
N GLY A 262 -7.15 -5.52 -39.38
CA GLY A 262 -7.57 -5.26 -38.00
C GLY A 262 -8.80 -6.04 -37.52
N ILE A 263 -9.71 -6.45 -38.41
CA ILE A 263 -10.83 -7.35 -38.04
C ILE A 263 -10.29 -8.70 -37.58
N PHE A 264 -9.30 -9.25 -38.30
CA PHE A 264 -8.73 -10.56 -38.00
C PHE A 264 -7.58 -10.52 -37.00
N LYS A 265 -7.50 -9.48 -36.14
CA LYS A 265 -6.45 -9.40 -35.11
C LYS A 265 -6.48 -10.59 -34.14
N GLU A 266 -7.69 -11.00 -33.73
CA GLU A 266 -7.92 -12.04 -32.72
C GLU A 266 -7.56 -13.44 -33.24
N SER A 267 -7.70 -13.68 -34.54
CA SER A 267 -7.34 -14.93 -35.20
C SER A 267 -5.83 -15.13 -35.38
N GLY A 268 -5.03 -14.15 -34.94
CA GLY A 268 -3.57 -14.22 -34.92
C GLY A 268 -2.90 -13.67 -36.18
N LYS A 269 -1.57 -13.53 -36.07
CA LYS A 269 -0.73 -12.83 -37.04
C LYS A 269 -0.80 -13.38 -38.46
N ILE A 270 -0.81 -14.71 -38.60
CA ILE A 270 -0.83 -15.37 -39.91
C ILE A 270 -2.12 -15.04 -40.66
N VAL A 271 -3.26 -15.13 -39.96
CA VAL A 271 -4.59 -14.87 -40.52
C VAL A 271 -4.73 -13.39 -40.92
N SER A 272 -4.27 -12.46 -40.07
CA SER A 272 -4.28 -11.02 -40.38
C SER A 272 -3.40 -10.66 -41.61
N GLY A 273 -2.24 -11.32 -41.76
CA GLY A 273 -1.37 -11.14 -42.93
C GLY A 273 -1.95 -11.71 -44.23
N LEU A 274 -2.64 -12.86 -44.16
CA LEU A 274 -3.31 -13.48 -45.31
C LEU A 274 -4.58 -12.72 -45.72
N SER A 275 -5.38 -12.27 -44.75
CA SER A 275 -6.63 -11.55 -45.02
C SER A 275 -6.39 -10.25 -45.79
N TYR A 276 -5.31 -9.55 -45.47
CA TYR A 276 -4.85 -8.36 -46.18
C TYR A 276 -4.43 -8.64 -47.64
N ILE A 277 -3.74 -9.76 -47.92
CA ILE A 277 -3.37 -10.16 -49.30
C ILE A 277 -4.62 -10.46 -50.11
N ILE A 278 -5.56 -11.23 -49.53
CA ILE A 278 -6.84 -11.57 -50.17
C ILE A 278 -7.65 -10.31 -50.46
N ALA A 279 -7.74 -9.39 -49.50
CA ALA A 279 -8.41 -8.11 -49.67
C ALA A 279 -7.85 -7.31 -50.85
N PHE A 280 -6.52 -7.22 -50.94
CA PHE A 280 -5.85 -6.55 -52.04
C PHE A 280 -6.12 -7.24 -53.40
N ALA A 281 -6.09 -8.57 -53.44
CA ALA A 281 -6.36 -9.34 -54.65
C ALA A 281 -7.78 -9.11 -55.19
N ILE A 282 -8.77 -9.07 -54.29
CA ILE A 282 -10.17 -8.79 -54.65
C ILE A 282 -10.29 -7.37 -55.24
N ILE A 283 -9.72 -6.36 -54.59
CA ILE A 283 -9.79 -4.98 -55.08
C ILE A 283 -9.14 -4.85 -56.45
N LYS A 284 -7.99 -5.52 -56.65
CA LYS A 284 -7.25 -5.52 -57.92
C LYS A 284 -8.01 -6.24 -59.05
N LEU A 285 -8.85 -7.23 -58.74
CA LEU A 285 -9.67 -7.92 -59.73
C LEU A 285 -10.85 -7.06 -60.18
N TYR A 286 -11.49 -6.34 -59.25
CA TYR A 286 -12.69 -5.55 -59.52
C TYR A 286 -12.41 -4.15 -60.07
N SER A 287 -11.30 -3.54 -59.65
CA SER A 287 -10.92 -2.22 -60.11
C SER A 287 -9.80 -2.44 -61.13
N ASP A 288 -10.01 -2.02 -62.38
CA ASP A 288 -9.01 -2.06 -63.47
C ASP A 288 -7.84 -1.07 -63.24
N VAL A 289 -7.45 -0.94 -61.97
CA VAL A 289 -6.49 0.00 -61.40
C VAL A 289 -5.11 -0.67 -61.48
N GLY A 290 -4.64 -0.79 -62.71
CA GLY A 290 -3.58 -1.72 -63.09
C GLY A 290 -2.13 -1.26 -62.95
N VAL A 291 -1.81 -0.03 -62.48
CA VAL A 291 -0.43 0.49 -62.71
C VAL A 291 0.36 0.91 -61.46
N GLN A 292 -0.27 1.18 -60.31
CA GLN A 292 0.43 1.94 -59.25
C GLN A 292 0.88 1.18 -58.01
N VAL A 293 0.20 0.08 -57.67
CA VAL A 293 0.60 -0.81 -56.56
C VAL A 293 0.73 -2.22 -57.12
N GLN A 294 1.95 -2.75 -57.13
CA GLN A 294 2.19 -4.09 -57.67
C GLN A 294 1.81 -5.16 -56.63
N PHE A 295 1.36 -6.33 -57.10
CA PHE A 295 1.04 -7.45 -56.21
C PHE A 295 2.27 -7.91 -55.41
N ASN A 296 3.45 -7.81 -56.02
CA ASN A 296 4.72 -8.12 -55.37
C ASN A 296 5.03 -7.19 -54.18
N GLU A 297 4.56 -5.93 -54.19
CA GLU A 297 4.76 -5.00 -53.06
C GLU A 297 3.95 -5.42 -51.83
N VAL A 298 2.75 -5.93 -52.06
CA VAL A 298 1.82 -6.44 -51.02
C VAL A 298 2.36 -7.72 -50.41
N LEU A 299 2.85 -8.64 -51.24
CA LEU A 299 3.50 -9.87 -50.78
C LEU A 299 4.74 -9.58 -49.94
N LEU A 300 5.58 -8.63 -50.36
CA LEU A 300 6.77 -8.23 -49.61
C LEU A 300 6.41 -7.54 -48.29
N GLY A 301 5.43 -6.63 -48.29
CA GLY A 301 4.96 -5.98 -47.07
C GLY A 301 4.40 -6.98 -46.05
N SER A 302 3.60 -7.94 -46.50
CA SER A 302 3.08 -9.03 -45.66
C SER A 302 4.18 -9.99 -45.19
N SER A 303 5.16 -10.31 -46.04
CA SER A 303 6.31 -11.14 -45.68
C SER A 303 7.16 -10.48 -44.59
N ILE A 304 7.44 -9.17 -44.70
CA ILE A 304 8.15 -8.40 -43.67
C ILE A 304 7.36 -8.44 -42.35
N PHE A 305 6.05 -8.24 -42.41
CA PHE A 305 5.18 -8.37 -41.24
C PHE A 305 5.31 -9.76 -40.61
N LEU A 306 5.21 -10.85 -41.38
CA LEU A 306 5.30 -12.22 -40.90
C LEU A 306 6.68 -12.61 -40.33
N LEU A 307 7.78 -12.06 -40.85
CA LEU A 307 9.14 -12.35 -40.38
C LEU A 307 9.45 -11.77 -38.99
N ILE A 308 8.83 -10.67 -38.59
CA ILE A 308 9.11 -10.03 -37.29
C ILE A 308 8.56 -10.89 -36.13
N PRO A 309 9.33 -11.23 -35.09
CA PRO A 309 8.86 -12.11 -34.03
C PRO A 309 7.69 -11.51 -33.22
N ASN A 310 6.75 -12.36 -32.80
CA ASN A 310 5.57 -11.94 -32.00
C ASN A 310 5.93 -11.19 -30.71
N LYS A 311 7.12 -11.43 -30.14
CA LYS A 311 7.63 -10.70 -28.97
C LYS A 311 7.71 -9.19 -29.21
N PHE A 312 8.01 -8.76 -30.43
CA PHE A 312 8.08 -7.34 -30.79
C PHE A 312 6.68 -6.71 -30.83
N TYR A 313 5.72 -7.40 -31.48
CA TYR A 313 4.34 -6.95 -31.54
C TYR A 313 3.70 -6.88 -30.15
N LYS A 314 3.83 -7.93 -29.33
CA LYS A 314 3.30 -7.95 -27.95
C LYS A 314 3.85 -6.82 -27.09
N LYS A 315 5.13 -6.45 -27.26
CA LYS A 315 5.74 -5.34 -26.53
C LYS A 315 5.11 -4.00 -26.91
N ILE A 316 4.91 -3.77 -28.21
CA ILE A 316 4.27 -2.54 -28.71
C ILE A 316 2.79 -2.50 -28.36
N GLU A 317 2.12 -3.65 -28.41
CA GLU A 317 0.73 -3.84 -27.99
C GLU A 317 0.54 -3.55 -26.51
N THR A 318 1.43 -4.01 -25.63
CA THR A 318 1.38 -3.69 -24.19
C THR A 318 1.57 -2.18 -23.93
N ASP A 319 2.40 -1.51 -24.73
CA ASP A 319 2.68 -0.08 -24.57
C ASP A 319 1.56 0.81 -25.13
N LEU A 320 0.95 0.40 -26.25
CA LEU A 320 -0.07 1.16 -26.97
C LEU A 320 -1.48 0.81 -26.51
N ASP A 321 -1.79 -0.45 -26.17
CA ASP A 321 -3.14 -0.93 -25.97
C ASP A 321 -3.72 -0.60 -24.59
N TRP A 322 -4.96 -0.10 -24.60
CA TRP A 322 -5.61 0.45 -23.41
C TRP A 322 -6.05 -0.67 -22.45
N GLU A 323 -6.59 -1.76 -22.99
CA GLU A 323 -7.16 -2.86 -22.22
C GLU A 323 -6.07 -3.70 -21.53
N MET A 324 -5.08 -4.18 -22.28
CA MET A 324 -3.98 -4.99 -21.71
C MET A 324 -3.12 -4.22 -20.70
N LYS A 325 -2.92 -2.90 -20.91
CA LYS A 325 -2.18 -2.06 -19.96
C LYS A 325 -3.00 -1.79 -18.69
N SER A 326 -4.33 -1.68 -18.81
CA SER A 326 -5.25 -1.60 -17.67
C SER A 326 -5.25 -2.89 -16.85
N GLU A 327 -5.28 -4.06 -17.50
CA GLU A 327 -5.23 -5.36 -16.83
C GLU A 327 -3.91 -5.60 -16.08
N ASN A 328 -2.75 -5.38 -16.72
CA ASN A 328 -1.45 -5.52 -16.05
C ASN A 328 -1.29 -4.55 -14.86
N ILE A 329 -1.89 -3.36 -14.95
CA ILE A 329 -1.91 -2.42 -13.83
C ILE A 329 -2.81 -2.94 -12.72
N LYS A 330 -4.00 -3.49 -13.03
CA LYS A 330 -4.91 -4.08 -12.05
C LYS A 330 -4.30 -5.30 -11.35
N ASP A 331 -3.61 -6.18 -12.06
CA ASP A 331 -2.96 -7.36 -11.47
C ASP A 331 -1.86 -6.99 -10.47
N ASP A 332 -1.03 -5.98 -10.79
CA ASP A 332 -0.01 -5.42 -9.88
C ASP A 332 -0.65 -4.78 -8.63
N TYR A 333 -1.85 -4.20 -8.74
CA TYR A 333 -2.60 -3.69 -7.60
C TYR A 333 -3.21 -4.82 -6.76
N ILE A 334 -3.78 -5.86 -7.39
CA ILE A 334 -4.36 -7.01 -6.68
C ILE A 334 -3.27 -7.74 -5.87
N SER A 335 -2.07 -7.92 -6.43
CA SER A 335 -0.96 -8.51 -5.68
C SER A 335 -0.58 -7.69 -4.46
N LYS A 336 -0.57 -6.36 -4.56
CA LYS A 336 -0.24 -5.47 -3.43
C LYS A 336 -1.28 -5.53 -2.31
N VAL A 337 -2.56 -5.57 -2.67
CA VAL A 337 -3.64 -5.75 -1.70
C VAL A 337 -3.52 -7.12 -1.03
N LYS A 338 -3.24 -8.17 -1.81
CA LYS A 338 -3.02 -9.52 -1.28
C LYS A 338 -1.86 -9.57 -0.28
N ASP A 339 -0.74 -8.92 -0.57
CA ASP A 339 0.41 -8.86 0.34
C ASP A 339 0.03 -8.18 1.68
N MET A 340 -0.71 -7.07 1.64
CA MET A 340 -1.19 -6.39 2.87
C MET A 340 -2.13 -7.27 3.69
N VAL A 341 -3.05 -7.98 3.04
CA VAL A 341 -3.97 -8.91 3.70
C VAL A 341 -3.19 -10.07 4.32
N GLN A 342 -2.20 -10.61 3.60
CA GLN A 342 -1.37 -11.69 4.10
C GLN A 342 -0.56 -11.28 5.34
N GLU A 343 0.00 -10.07 5.36
CA GLU A 343 0.71 -9.51 6.52
C GLU A 343 -0.22 -9.43 7.74
N LYS A 344 -1.42 -8.85 7.56
CA LYS A 344 -2.42 -8.74 8.63
C LYS A 344 -2.92 -10.10 9.15
N LEU A 345 -3.19 -11.05 8.25
CA LEU A 345 -3.56 -12.42 8.63
C LEU A 345 -2.43 -13.14 9.38
N THR A 346 -1.18 -12.88 9.01
CA THR A 346 -0.01 -13.46 9.69
C THR A 346 0.15 -12.86 11.09
N GLU A 347 -0.02 -11.55 11.25
CA GLU A 347 -0.09 -10.90 12.57
C GLU A 347 -1.23 -11.52 13.41
N PHE A 348 -2.42 -11.68 12.83
CA PHE A 348 -3.58 -12.29 13.51
C PHE A 348 -3.32 -13.72 13.96
N SER A 349 -2.75 -14.55 13.09
CA SER A 349 -2.36 -15.91 13.44
C SER A 349 -1.36 -15.96 14.59
N LYS A 350 -0.42 -15.02 14.67
CA LYS A 350 0.55 -14.96 15.79
C LYS A 350 -0.13 -14.61 17.11
N LEU A 351 -1.13 -13.73 17.09
CA LEU A 351 -1.91 -13.40 18.29
C LEU A 351 -2.70 -14.62 18.79
N LEU A 352 -3.34 -15.37 17.89
CA LEU A 352 -4.05 -16.60 18.25
C LEU A 352 -3.12 -17.66 18.86
N LEU A 353 -1.91 -17.82 18.29
CA LEU A 353 -0.91 -18.72 18.84
C LEU A 353 -0.46 -18.29 20.24
N TYR A 354 -0.23 -16.98 20.43
CA TYR A 354 0.14 -16.45 21.74
C TYR A 354 -0.97 -16.60 22.78
N MET A 355 -2.24 -16.41 22.39
CA MET A 355 -3.38 -16.73 23.25
C MET A 355 -3.40 -18.20 23.64
N GLY A 356 -3.15 -19.10 22.69
CA GLY A 356 -3.04 -20.54 22.94
C GLY A 356 -1.94 -20.88 23.94
N GLU A 357 -0.74 -20.31 23.76
CA GLU A 357 0.40 -20.50 24.67
C GLU A 357 0.11 -19.93 26.07
N THR A 358 -0.52 -18.75 26.14
CA THR A 358 -0.92 -18.14 27.42
C THR A 358 -1.94 -19.03 28.14
N LEU A 359 -2.93 -19.58 27.43
CA LEU A 359 -3.89 -20.53 27.99
C LEU A 359 -3.23 -21.85 28.41
N GLU A 360 -2.29 -22.37 27.63
CA GLU A 360 -1.58 -23.63 27.94
C GLU A 360 -0.77 -23.49 29.22
N ASN A 361 0.01 -22.41 29.35
CA ASN A 361 0.80 -22.07 30.54
C ASN A 361 -0.08 -21.90 31.80
N LEU A 362 -1.35 -21.54 31.63
CA LEU A 362 -2.33 -21.38 32.72
C LEU A 362 -3.10 -22.68 33.05
N SER A 363 -2.96 -23.75 32.25
CA SER A 363 -3.89 -24.90 32.25
C SER A 363 -3.33 -26.23 32.76
N GLU A 364 -2.15 -26.26 33.39
CA GLU A 364 -1.57 -27.52 33.90
C GLU A 364 -2.41 -28.13 35.05
N ASN A 365 -3.36 -28.99 34.63
CA ASN A 365 -3.90 -30.19 35.29
C ASN A 365 -5.43 -30.22 35.37
N HIS A 366 -6.04 -31.16 34.65
CA HIS A 366 -6.80 -32.29 35.21
C HIS A 366 -7.73 -32.90 34.15
N LYS A 367 -7.54 -34.19 33.86
CA LYS A 367 -8.44 -34.98 33.00
C LYS A 367 -9.66 -35.45 33.79
N LEU A 368 -10.83 -35.31 33.17
CA LEU A 368 -12.14 -35.76 33.69
C LEU A 368 -12.81 -36.76 32.76
N GLN A 369 -13.59 -37.66 33.35
CA GLN A 369 -14.71 -38.33 32.71
C GLN A 369 -15.93 -38.31 33.64
N MET A 370 -17.11 -38.05 33.07
CA MET A 370 -18.42 -37.98 33.75
C MET A 370 -19.32 -39.18 33.45
N LYS A 371 -20.29 -39.47 34.36
CA LYS A 371 -21.63 -39.98 33.99
C LYS A 371 -22.74 -39.79 35.07
N THR A 372 -23.81 -39.11 34.65
CA THR A 372 -25.29 -39.14 34.94
C THR A 372 -25.94 -39.32 36.34
N LYS A 373 -27.13 -38.71 36.42
CA LYS A 373 -27.95 -38.17 37.54
C LYS A 373 -28.60 -39.19 38.51
N SER A 374 -28.57 -38.80 39.79
CA SER A 374 -29.46 -39.13 40.95
C SER A 374 -30.02 -40.55 41.15
N SER A 375 -30.70 -41.20 40.20
CA SER A 375 -31.15 -42.60 40.40
C SER A 375 -29.96 -43.54 40.54
N ALA A 376 -28.89 -43.25 39.80
CA ALA A 376 -27.63 -43.95 39.87
C ALA A 376 -26.95 -43.81 41.25
N LEU A 377 -27.21 -42.75 42.02
CA LEU A 377 -26.63 -42.60 43.36
C LEU A 377 -27.30 -43.54 44.35
N VAL A 378 -28.63 -43.66 44.27
CA VAL A 378 -29.41 -44.62 45.06
C VAL A 378 -29.05 -46.05 44.70
N GLU A 379 -28.95 -46.37 43.39
CA GLU A 379 -28.54 -47.69 42.91
C GLU A 379 -27.10 -48.03 43.31
N LYS A 380 -26.15 -47.10 43.14
CA LYS A 380 -24.74 -47.30 43.58
C LYS A 380 -24.64 -47.50 45.09
N LEU A 381 -25.39 -46.73 45.88
CA LEU A 381 -25.42 -46.89 47.33
C LEU A 381 -26.04 -48.25 47.73
N ALA A 382 -27.14 -48.62 47.07
CA ALA A 382 -27.80 -49.91 47.25
C ALA A 382 -26.90 -51.09 46.86
N ASP A 383 -26.16 -51.00 45.76
CA ASP A 383 -25.24 -52.04 45.32
C ASP A 383 -24.06 -52.21 46.27
N ARG A 384 -23.49 -51.11 46.79
CA ARG A 384 -22.39 -51.17 47.75
C ARG A 384 -22.79 -51.75 49.11
N VAL A 385 -24.03 -51.54 49.55
CA VAL A 385 -24.46 -51.87 50.92
C VAL A 385 -25.40 -53.09 50.97
N CYS A 386 -26.34 -53.19 50.04
CA CYS A 386 -27.44 -54.18 50.06
C CYS A 386 -27.15 -55.45 49.25
N SER A 387 -26.16 -55.46 48.34
CA SER A 387 -25.84 -56.62 47.48
C SER A 387 -25.60 -57.92 48.27
N GLY A 388 -24.85 -57.85 49.38
CA GLY A 388 -24.62 -58.95 50.32
C GLY A 388 -25.41 -58.84 51.62
N CYS A 389 -26.66 -58.34 51.61
CA CYS A 389 -27.50 -58.19 52.80
C CYS A 389 -28.63 -59.23 52.83
N ASN A 390 -28.80 -59.92 53.96
CA ASN A 390 -29.84 -60.95 54.14
C ASN A 390 -31.27 -60.39 54.01
N MET A 391 -31.47 -59.09 54.25
CA MET A 391 -32.78 -58.43 54.17
C MET A 391 -33.10 -57.82 52.80
N LYS A 392 -32.23 -58.01 51.78
CA LYS A 392 -32.37 -57.38 50.46
C LYS A 392 -33.73 -57.64 49.79
N HIS A 393 -34.26 -58.87 49.88
CA HIS A 393 -35.53 -59.24 49.27
C HIS A 393 -36.71 -58.52 49.92
N MET A 394 -36.72 -58.39 51.26
CA MET A 394 -37.75 -57.65 51.98
C MET A 394 -37.69 -56.15 51.66
N CYS A 395 -36.51 -55.52 51.71
CA CYS A 395 -36.36 -54.08 51.48
C CYS A 395 -36.66 -53.68 50.03
N TRP A 396 -36.09 -54.37 49.03
CA TRP A 396 -36.20 -53.94 47.63
C TRP A 396 -37.37 -54.57 46.85
N LYS A 397 -37.90 -55.73 47.28
CA LYS A 397 -38.98 -56.45 46.57
C LYS A 397 -40.36 -56.27 47.21
N ARG A 398 -40.45 -56.19 48.54
CA ARG A 398 -41.72 -56.02 49.28
C ARG A 398 -41.96 -54.58 49.72
N GLU A 399 -40.91 -53.87 50.14
CA GLU A 399 -40.97 -52.48 50.64
C GLU A 399 -40.15 -51.51 49.78
N GLY A 400 -40.07 -51.75 48.47
CA GLY A 400 -39.17 -51.02 47.56
C GLY A 400 -39.39 -49.51 47.55
N PHE A 401 -40.64 -49.06 47.62
CA PHE A 401 -40.98 -47.63 47.63
C PHE A 401 -40.43 -46.90 48.88
N TYR A 402 -40.70 -47.45 50.07
CA TYR A 402 -40.21 -46.88 51.33
C TYR A 402 -38.68 -46.93 51.41
N THR A 403 -38.06 -48.04 50.98
CA THR A 403 -36.60 -48.17 50.95
C THR A 403 -35.96 -47.15 50.01
N TYR A 404 -36.54 -46.93 48.82
CA TYR A 404 -36.05 -45.93 47.88
C TYR A 404 -36.21 -44.49 48.41
N SER A 405 -37.35 -44.19 49.03
CA SER A 405 -37.61 -42.90 49.70
C SER A 405 -36.57 -42.62 50.78
N ALA A 406 -36.33 -43.59 51.66
CA ALA A 406 -35.36 -43.46 52.74
C ALA A 406 -33.92 -43.32 52.23
N PHE A 407 -33.54 -44.06 51.17
CA PHE A 407 -32.23 -43.91 50.52
C PHE A 407 -32.08 -42.55 49.82
N SER A 408 -33.16 -42.01 49.28
CA SER A 408 -33.16 -40.66 48.68
C SER A 408 -33.04 -39.59 49.76
N GLU A 409 -33.75 -39.75 50.87
CA GLU A 409 -33.73 -38.83 52.01
C GLU A 409 -32.35 -38.80 52.69
N ILE A 410 -31.71 -39.95 52.90
CA ILE A 410 -30.36 -39.96 53.47
C ILE A 410 -29.37 -39.29 52.52
N ILE A 411 -29.47 -39.51 51.20
CA ILE A 411 -28.59 -38.85 50.24
C ILE A 411 -28.78 -37.32 50.30
N ASN A 412 -30.04 -36.85 50.31
CA ASN A 412 -30.37 -35.43 50.41
C ASN A 412 -29.90 -34.80 51.75
N ASN A 413 -29.98 -35.54 52.85
CA ASN A 413 -29.50 -35.07 54.16
C ASN A 413 -27.98 -34.85 54.13
N PHE A 414 -27.22 -35.82 53.62
CA PHE A 414 -25.76 -35.70 53.51
C PHE A 414 -25.30 -34.67 52.47
N GLU A 415 -26.05 -34.47 51.38
CA GLU A 415 -25.81 -33.40 50.40
C GLU A 415 -25.95 -32.01 51.05
N ASN A 416 -26.92 -31.84 51.95
CA ASN A 416 -27.14 -30.59 52.69
C ASN A 416 -26.29 -30.46 53.97
N ASN A 417 -25.22 -31.25 54.12
CA ASN A 417 -24.38 -31.33 55.34
C ASN A 417 -25.14 -31.66 56.64
N LYS A 418 -26.36 -32.21 56.54
CA LYS A 418 -27.15 -32.69 57.68
C LYS A 418 -26.86 -34.17 57.88
N LYS A 419 -26.11 -34.54 58.92
CA LYS A 419 -25.83 -35.95 59.25
C LYS A 419 -27.02 -36.65 59.94
N ILE A 420 -28.22 -36.45 59.40
CA ILE A 420 -29.49 -36.97 59.94
C ILE A 420 -29.84 -38.24 59.19
N ILE A 421 -30.03 -39.33 59.93
CA ILE A 421 -30.44 -40.62 59.38
C ILE A 421 -31.98 -40.67 59.37
N PRO A 422 -32.61 -41.03 58.24
CA PRO A 422 -34.07 -41.21 58.20
C PRO A 422 -34.55 -42.29 59.18
N ASN A 423 -35.67 -42.04 59.85
CA ASN A 423 -36.27 -42.94 60.85
C ASN A 423 -36.51 -44.37 60.31
N GLU A 424 -36.79 -44.50 59.01
CA GLU A 424 -37.02 -45.80 58.36
C GLU A 424 -35.73 -46.64 58.25
N ILE A 425 -34.59 -45.99 57.98
CA ILE A 425 -33.26 -46.62 57.95
C ILE A 425 -32.83 -46.98 59.37
N GLU A 426 -33.09 -46.08 60.32
CA GLU A 426 -32.71 -46.27 61.72
C GLU A 426 -33.43 -47.46 62.37
N ARG A 427 -34.72 -47.65 62.05
CA ARG A 427 -35.51 -48.76 62.58
C ARG A 427 -35.25 -50.10 61.88
N LYS A 428 -34.94 -50.11 60.57
CA LYS A 428 -34.97 -51.34 59.75
C LYS A 428 -33.60 -51.80 59.21
N CYS A 429 -32.60 -50.93 59.10
CA CYS A 429 -31.33 -51.27 58.45
C CYS A 429 -30.31 -51.93 59.39
N ILE A 430 -29.98 -53.20 59.12
CA ILE A 430 -29.00 -53.97 59.91
C ILE A 430 -27.55 -53.48 59.66
N LYS A 431 -27.27 -52.92 58.47
CA LYS A 431 -25.94 -52.41 58.06
C LYS A 431 -25.82 -50.89 58.14
N ARG A 432 -26.38 -50.26 59.19
CA ARG A 432 -26.47 -48.80 59.35
C ARG A 432 -25.15 -48.04 59.21
N SER A 433 -24.10 -48.49 59.89
CA SER A 433 -22.79 -47.80 59.90
C SER A 433 -22.10 -47.86 58.54
N LEU A 434 -22.22 -49.00 57.86
CA LEU A 434 -21.70 -49.20 56.52
C LEU A 434 -22.47 -48.35 55.49
N LEU A 435 -23.79 -48.24 55.65
CA LEU A 435 -24.64 -47.42 54.80
C LEU A 435 -24.28 -45.93 54.90
N VAL A 436 -24.16 -45.41 56.13
CA VAL A 436 -23.80 -44.00 56.37
C VAL A 436 -22.42 -43.67 55.79
N LYS A 437 -21.41 -44.53 56.03
CA LYS A 437 -20.06 -44.31 55.50
C LYS A 437 -20.04 -44.30 53.97
N ASN A 438 -20.71 -45.25 53.33
CA ASN A 438 -20.78 -45.28 51.86
C ASN A 438 -21.60 -44.12 51.28
N ALA A 439 -22.62 -43.64 51.99
CA ALA A 439 -23.38 -42.45 51.59
C ALA A 439 -22.50 -41.19 51.65
N GLU A 440 -21.75 -40.99 52.73
CA GLU A 440 -20.75 -39.91 52.83
C GLU A 440 -19.73 -39.97 51.69
N ASP A 441 -19.17 -41.15 51.40
CA ASP A 441 -18.16 -41.32 50.36
C ASP A 441 -18.74 -41.10 48.95
N ILE A 442 -19.97 -41.56 48.68
CA ILE A 442 -20.64 -41.33 47.39
C ILE A 442 -20.93 -39.84 47.18
N ILE A 443 -21.37 -39.14 48.22
CA ILE A 443 -21.73 -37.72 48.13
C ILE A 443 -20.50 -36.84 48.02
N LYS A 444 -19.43 -37.13 48.76
CA LYS A 444 -18.14 -36.44 48.58
C LYS A 444 -17.64 -36.52 47.13
N ASN A 445 -17.66 -37.73 46.55
CA ASN A 445 -17.27 -37.90 45.14
C ASN A 445 -18.24 -37.20 44.18
N TYR A 446 -19.56 -37.20 44.48
CA TYR A 446 -20.56 -36.51 43.68
C TYR A 446 -20.40 -34.99 43.70
N ILE A 447 -20.14 -34.39 44.87
CA ILE A 447 -19.87 -32.94 45.00
C ILE A 447 -18.63 -32.58 44.17
N ILE A 448 -17.57 -33.38 44.26
CA ILE A 448 -16.36 -33.20 43.44
C ILE A 448 -16.71 -33.26 41.94
N ASP A 449 -17.50 -34.26 41.51
CA ASP A 449 -17.94 -34.40 40.12
C ASP A 449 -18.83 -33.24 39.63
N GLU A 450 -19.73 -32.71 40.47
CA GLU A 450 -20.57 -31.54 40.17
C GLU A 450 -19.76 -30.23 40.10
N MET A 451 -18.80 -30.03 41.02
CA MET A 451 -17.86 -28.91 40.94
C MET A 451 -17.08 -28.96 39.62
N TRP A 452 -16.63 -30.15 39.21
CA TRP A 452 -15.96 -30.34 37.92
C TRP A 452 -16.87 -30.10 36.72
N LYS A 453 -18.15 -30.51 36.76
CA LYS A 453 -19.13 -30.18 35.71
C LYS A 453 -19.31 -28.68 35.55
N LYS A 454 -19.50 -27.98 36.67
CA LYS A 454 -19.68 -26.53 36.68
C LYS A 454 -18.46 -25.85 36.05
N ARG A 455 -17.25 -26.27 36.44
CA ARG A 455 -15.97 -25.82 35.85
C ARG A 455 -15.89 -26.06 34.34
N VAL A 456 -16.22 -27.27 33.86
CA VAL A 456 -16.22 -27.57 32.41
C VAL A 456 -17.22 -26.69 31.65
N ASN A 457 -18.35 -26.35 32.27
CA ASN A 457 -19.33 -25.47 31.64
C ASN A 457 -18.84 -24.01 31.58
N GLU A 458 -18.17 -23.54 32.63
CA GLU A 458 -17.50 -22.23 32.66
C GLU A 458 -16.42 -22.15 31.55
N TYR A 459 -15.58 -23.18 31.39
CA TYR A 459 -14.64 -23.30 30.28
C TYR A 459 -15.31 -23.26 28.89
N ARG A 460 -16.43 -23.97 28.71
CA ARG A 460 -17.14 -23.98 27.43
C ARG A 460 -17.72 -22.62 27.09
N ASN A 461 -18.27 -21.93 28.08
CA ASN A 461 -18.80 -20.58 27.91
C ASN A 461 -17.66 -19.61 27.57
N PHE A 462 -16.53 -19.69 28.25
CA PHE A 462 -15.34 -18.90 27.92
C PHE A 462 -14.87 -19.18 26.48
N LEU A 463 -14.66 -20.45 26.11
CA LEU A 463 -14.22 -20.80 24.76
C LEU A 463 -15.21 -20.32 23.69
N ALA A 464 -16.51 -20.37 23.97
CA ALA A 464 -17.53 -19.83 23.08
C ALA A 464 -17.40 -18.31 22.92
N GLU A 465 -17.26 -17.56 24.02
CA GLU A 465 -17.02 -16.12 24.00
C GLU A 465 -15.74 -15.77 23.23
N GLN A 466 -14.68 -16.57 23.37
CA GLN A 466 -13.44 -16.40 22.65
C GLN A 466 -13.59 -16.60 21.14
N ILE A 467 -14.29 -17.65 20.72
CA ILE A 467 -14.59 -17.87 19.31
C ILE A 467 -15.42 -16.72 18.75
N THR A 468 -16.34 -16.17 19.53
CA THR A 468 -17.12 -14.98 19.17
C THR A 468 -16.24 -13.72 19.04
N ASN A 469 -15.31 -13.47 19.97
CA ASN A 469 -14.37 -12.34 19.89
C ASN A 469 -13.41 -12.46 18.70
N ILE A 470 -12.96 -13.68 18.39
CA ILE A 470 -12.19 -13.99 17.17
C ILE A 470 -13.02 -13.68 15.93
N SER A 471 -14.30 -14.06 15.92
CA SER A 471 -15.22 -13.75 14.81
C SER A 471 -15.33 -12.24 14.58
N TYR A 472 -15.55 -11.45 15.64
CA TYR A 472 -15.61 -9.98 15.51
C TYR A 472 -14.28 -9.38 15.03
N SER A 473 -13.15 -9.89 15.51
CA SER A 473 -11.82 -9.44 15.05
C SER A 473 -11.59 -9.74 13.57
N VAL A 474 -12.08 -10.89 13.07
CA VAL A 474 -12.03 -11.25 11.65
C VAL A 474 -12.98 -10.41 10.82
N GLU A 475 -14.18 -10.13 11.33
CA GLU A 475 -15.15 -9.23 10.70
C GLU A 475 -14.56 -7.82 10.54
N GLU A 476 -13.95 -7.28 11.60
CA GLU A 476 -13.25 -6.00 11.58
C GLU A 476 -12.09 -6.00 10.56
N LEU A 477 -11.27 -7.06 10.52
CA LEU A 477 -10.23 -7.20 9.48
C LEU A 477 -10.82 -7.18 8.06
N THR A 478 -11.99 -7.80 7.85
CA THR A 478 -12.65 -7.88 6.55
C THR A 478 -13.29 -6.54 6.17
N GLU A 479 -13.90 -5.84 7.12
CA GLU A 479 -14.40 -4.48 6.94
C GLU A 479 -13.25 -3.52 6.61
N ASN A 480 -12.14 -3.58 7.33
CA ASN A 480 -10.96 -2.74 7.11
C ASN A 480 -10.35 -2.92 5.70
N ILE A 481 -10.45 -4.13 5.13
CA ILE A 481 -10.04 -4.41 3.75
C ILE A 481 -11.01 -3.80 2.74
N ASN A 482 -12.31 -3.85 3.03
CA ASN A 482 -13.36 -3.37 2.13
C ASN A 482 -13.57 -1.85 2.20
N SER A 483 -13.31 -1.20 3.33
CA SER A 483 -13.80 0.16 3.59
C SER A 483 -12.83 1.29 3.26
N GLU A 484 -11.49 1.15 3.35
CA GLU A 484 -10.69 2.36 3.66
C GLU A 484 -9.33 2.54 2.97
N ILE A 485 -8.94 1.73 1.97
CA ILE A 485 -7.73 2.02 1.18
C ILE A 485 -8.08 2.88 -0.04
N HIS A 486 -8.07 4.20 0.13
CA HIS A 486 -8.22 5.13 -0.99
C HIS A 486 -6.90 5.29 -1.74
N PHE A 487 -6.77 4.60 -2.88
CA PHE A 487 -5.58 4.71 -3.73
C PHE A 487 -5.46 6.10 -4.35
N ASN A 488 -4.35 6.79 -4.08
CA ASN A 488 -4.08 8.11 -4.65
C ASN A 488 -3.16 8.01 -5.89
N ARG A 489 -3.75 7.62 -7.03
CA ARG A 489 -3.03 7.47 -8.30
C ARG A 489 -2.41 8.78 -8.81
N TYR A 490 -3.02 9.92 -8.49
CA TYR A 490 -2.51 11.22 -8.88
C TYR A 490 -1.16 11.49 -8.19
N LEU A 491 -1.12 11.32 -6.87
CA LEU A 491 0.07 11.50 -6.06
C LEU A 491 1.16 10.47 -6.39
N GLU A 492 0.77 9.21 -6.65
CA GLU A 492 1.68 8.16 -7.13
C GLU A 492 2.40 8.55 -8.43
N ASN A 493 1.68 9.14 -9.39
CA ASN A 493 2.24 9.61 -10.65
C ASN A 493 3.12 10.86 -10.50
N ASP A 494 2.76 11.76 -9.58
CA ASP A 494 3.56 12.94 -9.27
C ASP A 494 4.88 12.56 -8.60
N ILE A 495 4.87 11.63 -7.64
CA ILE A 495 6.09 11.07 -7.03
C ILE A 495 6.96 10.42 -8.11
N ARG A 496 6.39 9.60 -9.00
CA ARG A 496 7.12 9.01 -10.14
C ARG A 496 7.78 10.08 -11.00
N ARG A 497 7.05 11.15 -11.32
CA ARG A 497 7.58 12.24 -12.15
C ARG A 497 8.77 12.93 -11.48
N ILE A 498 8.67 13.19 -10.18
CA ILE A 498 9.72 13.84 -9.39
C ILE A 498 10.95 12.94 -9.27
N LEU A 499 10.77 11.65 -8.96
CA LEU A 499 11.89 10.69 -8.86
C LEU A 499 12.60 10.50 -10.20
N ASN A 500 11.85 10.38 -11.30
CA ASN A 500 12.41 10.26 -12.65
C ASN A 500 13.18 11.51 -13.08
N LYS A 501 12.66 12.71 -12.77
CA LYS A 501 13.33 13.99 -13.05
C LYS A 501 14.69 14.07 -12.36
N ASN A 502 14.79 13.53 -11.14
CA ASN A 502 16.00 13.49 -10.34
C ASN A 502 16.86 12.23 -10.56
N LYS A 503 16.54 11.40 -11.57
CA LYS A 503 17.27 10.17 -11.93
C LYS A 503 17.39 9.14 -10.79
N ILE A 504 16.43 9.13 -9.87
CA ILE A 504 16.34 8.10 -8.82
C ILE A 504 15.68 6.87 -9.44
N LYS A 505 16.38 5.73 -9.39
CA LYS A 505 15.83 4.45 -9.82
C LYS A 505 15.00 3.85 -8.71
N TYR A 506 13.77 3.48 -9.03
CA TYR A 506 12.86 2.74 -8.18
C TYR A 506 12.36 1.52 -8.95
N GLN A 507 12.03 0.45 -8.24
CA GLN A 507 11.38 -0.72 -8.81
C GLN A 507 9.87 -0.52 -8.81
N ASP A 508 9.33 -0.07 -7.67
CA ASP A 508 7.90 0.09 -7.48
C ASP A 508 7.61 1.23 -6.49
N ILE A 509 6.45 1.87 -6.68
CA ILE A 509 5.91 2.93 -5.82
C ILE A 509 4.44 2.64 -5.64
N PHE A 510 4.00 2.66 -4.39
CA PHE A 510 2.64 2.42 -3.98
C PHE A 510 2.21 3.51 -3.01
N VAL A 511 1.07 4.15 -3.29
CA VAL A 511 0.55 5.27 -2.50
C VAL A 511 -0.92 5.01 -2.19
N TYR A 512 -1.26 5.08 -0.92
CA TYR A 512 -2.63 4.96 -0.46
C TYR A 512 -2.87 5.91 0.70
N ASN A 513 -4.13 6.28 0.89
CA ASN A 513 -4.57 6.91 2.11
C ASN A 513 -5.08 5.83 3.05
N ASP A 514 -4.67 5.92 4.32
CA ASP A 514 -5.18 5.09 5.40
C ASP A 514 -6.59 5.56 5.83
N LYS A 515 -7.22 4.81 6.74
CA LYS A 515 -8.56 5.07 7.30
C LYS A 515 -8.77 6.52 7.75
N LEU A 516 -7.75 7.07 8.41
CA LEU A 516 -7.75 8.44 8.93
C LEU A 516 -7.44 9.50 7.86
N GLY A 517 -7.43 9.13 6.58
CA GLY A 517 -7.08 10.01 5.46
C GLY A 517 -5.59 10.35 5.36
N LYS A 518 -4.73 9.68 6.14
CA LYS A 518 -3.28 9.88 6.18
C LYS A 518 -2.61 9.27 4.96
N ILE A 519 -1.71 9.99 4.33
CA ILE A 519 -0.99 9.53 3.13
C ILE A 519 0.15 8.61 3.54
N ILE A 520 0.17 7.40 2.99
CA ILE A 520 1.26 6.44 3.15
C ILE A 520 1.88 6.17 1.77
N VAL A 521 3.21 6.26 1.71
CA VAL A 521 4.01 6.06 0.49
C VAL A 521 4.99 4.92 0.72
N LYS A 522 4.77 3.78 0.05
CA LYS A 522 5.72 2.66 0.01
C LYS A 522 6.55 2.70 -1.26
N ILE A 523 7.88 2.60 -1.13
CA ILE A 523 8.80 2.65 -2.27
C ILE A 523 9.79 1.48 -2.18
N ARG A 524 9.88 0.69 -3.25
CA ARG A 524 10.87 -0.37 -3.41
C ARG A 524 12.06 0.12 -4.24
N LEU A 525 13.25 0.03 -3.67
CA LEU A 525 14.51 0.57 -4.18
C LEU A 525 15.59 -0.51 -4.18
N SER A 526 16.71 -0.24 -4.84
CA SER A 526 17.93 -1.02 -4.64
C SER A 526 18.57 -0.71 -3.27
N PRO A 527 19.13 -1.70 -2.56
CA PRO A 527 19.79 -1.53 -1.27
C PRO A 527 20.80 -0.39 -1.28
N CYS A 528 20.71 0.50 -0.29
CA CYS A 528 21.57 1.68 -0.22
C CYS A 528 22.89 1.45 0.53
N GLY A 529 23.09 0.26 1.13
CA GLY A 529 24.31 -0.11 1.86
C GLY A 529 24.65 0.84 3.01
N GLY A 530 23.64 1.34 3.74
CA GLY A 530 23.83 2.24 4.88
C GLY A 530 24.04 3.72 4.54
N LYS A 531 23.98 4.12 3.26
CA LYS A 531 24.18 5.53 2.85
C LYS A 531 23.01 6.47 3.20
N GLN A 532 21.94 5.95 3.81
CA GLN A 532 20.72 6.70 4.21
C GLN A 532 20.12 7.54 3.06
N ARG A 533 20.12 6.96 1.86
CA ARG A 533 19.56 7.62 0.66
C ARG A 533 18.07 7.93 0.80
N CYS A 534 17.34 7.09 1.53
CA CYS A 534 15.94 7.28 1.87
C CYS A 534 15.69 8.62 2.59
N ILE A 535 16.49 8.94 3.61
CA ILE A 535 16.35 10.18 4.40
C ILE A 535 16.89 11.39 3.62
N LYS A 536 18.08 11.27 3.04
CA LYS A 536 18.79 12.43 2.48
C LYS A 536 18.28 12.88 1.11
N GLU A 537 17.91 11.93 0.25
CA GLU A 537 17.51 12.23 -1.13
C GLU A 537 15.99 12.10 -1.31
N ILE A 538 15.39 11.01 -0.80
CA ILE A 538 14.01 10.66 -1.15
C ILE A 538 13.00 11.46 -0.34
N LEU A 539 13.15 11.51 0.99
CA LEU A 539 12.22 12.19 1.89
C LEU A 539 11.92 13.67 1.48
N PRO A 540 12.92 14.52 1.13
CA PRO A 540 12.64 15.89 0.68
C PRO A 540 11.82 15.96 -0.60
N PHE A 541 12.00 14.99 -1.51
CA PHE A 541 11.21 14.92 -2.74
C PHE A 541 9.77 14.46 -2.47
N ILE A 542 9.57 13.55 -1.52
CA ILE A 542 8.24 13.12 -1.13
C ILE A 542 7.51 14.26 -0.42
N ASN A 543 8.14 14.98 0.52
CA ASN A 543 7.54 16.17 1.17
C ASN A 543 7.09 17.22 0.14
N LYS A 544 7.90 17.43 -0.90
CA LYS A 544 7.55 18.34 -2.01
C LYS A 544 6.39 17.82 -2.88
N ALA A 545 6.27 16.51 -3.03
CA ALA A 545 5.23 15.87 -3.83
C ALA A 545 3.88 15.85 -3.09
N THR A 546 3.90 15.53 -1.79
CA THR A 546 2.71 15.43 -0.95
C THR A 546 2.22 16.78 -0.45
N GLY A 547 3.12 17.78 -0.34
CA GLY A 547 2.82 19.06 0.29
C GLY A 547 2.66 18.97 1.82
N LYS A 548 2.98 17.82 2.41
CA LYS A 548 2.91 17.55 3.85
C LYS A 548 4.30 17.22 4.41
N ILE A 549 4.47 17.38 5.72
CA ILE A 549 5.68 16.95 6.42
C ILE A 549 5.59 15.44 6.60
N MET A 550 6.40 14.68 5.86
CA MET A 550 6.48 13.23 5.99
C MET A 550 7.68 12.84 6.86
N CYS A 551 7.65 11.64 7.43
CA CYS A 551 8.78 10.96 8.05
C CYS A 551 8.89 9.53 7.49
N ILE A 552 9.98 8.84 7.84
CA ILE A 552 10.10 7.41 7.58
C ILE A 552 9.50 6.67 8.78
N SER A 553 8.76 5.61 8.53
CA SER A 553 8.22 4.74 9.60
C SER A 553 9.33 4.17 10.48
N ASP A 554 9.01 3.83 11.71
CA ASP A 554 9.98 3.28 12.70
C ASP A 554 10.62 1.97 12.21
N ASP A 555 9.87 1.18 11.43
CA ASP A 555 10.40 0.13 10.57
C ASP A 555 11.23 0.76 9.43
N CYS A 556 12.49 1.07 9.76
CA CYS A 556 13.50 1.56 8.83
C CYS A 556 13.66 0.62 7.62
N CYS A 557 14.35 1.09 6.56
CA CYS A 557 14.64 0.34 5.31
C CYS A 557 14.72 -1.19 5.51
N ASN A 558 13.66 -1.89 5.10
CA ASN A 558 13.58 -3.34 5.20
C ASN A 558 14.33 -3.93 3.99
N ILE A 559 15.47 -4.56 4.25
CA ILE A 559 16.34 -5.10 3.20
C ILE A 559 16.03 -6.57 3.02
N ASP A 560 15.44 -6.92 1.88
CA ASP A 560 15.28 -8.31 1.48
C ASP A 560 16.58 -8.79 0.82
N ALA A 561 17.32 -9.64 1.52
CA ALA A 561 18.58 -10.21 1.05
C ALA A 561 18.41 -11.13 -0.17
N ASN A 562 17.23 -11.75 -0.35
CA ASN A 562 16.99 -12.68 -1.45
C ASN A 562 16.70 -11.95 -2.76
N ASN A 563 16.00 -10.81 -2.68
CA ASN A 563 15.56 -10.05 -3.84
C ASN A 563 16.44 -8.84 -4.18
N GLU A 564 17.47 -8.56 -3.38
CA GLU A 564 18.31 -7.35 -3.47
C GLU A 564 17.45 -6.08 -3.53
N THR A 565 16.45 -5.98 -2.65
CA THR A 565 15.56 -4.82 -2.57
C THR A 565 15.60 -4.19 -1.18
N CYS A 566 15.39 -2.88 -1.11
CA CYS A 566 15.08 -2.16 0.12
C CYS A 566 13.69 -1.56 -0.05
N GLU A 567 12.77 -1.92 0.83
CA GLU A 567 11.47 -1.29 0.95
C GLU A 567 11.53 -0.19 2.02
N ILE A 568 11.00 0.99 1.69
CA ILE A 568 10.82 2.09 2.63
C ILE A 568 9.36 2.49 2.67
N THR A 569 8.84 2.72 3.86
CA THR A 569 7.51 3.29 4.09
C THR A 569 7.69 4.71 4.62
N LEU A 570 7.03 5.67 3.97
CA LEU A 570 6.95 7.06 4.41
C LEU A 570 5.52 7.38 4.80
N GLU A 571 5.36 7.99 5.98
CA GLU A 571 4.08 8.36 6.58
C GLU A 571 4.08 9.85 6.94
N GLU A 572 2.90 10.42 7.19
CA GLU A 572 2.80 11.80 7.69
C GLU A 572 3.48 11.90 9.06
N SER A 573 4.28 12.95 9.27
CA SER A 573 4.99 13.15 10.54
C SER A 573 3.99 13.50 11.65
N PRO A 574 3.96 12.75 12.77
CA PRO A 574 3.18 13.14 13.93
C PRO A 574 3.55 14.54 14.42
N LYS A 575 2.57 15.27 14.98
CA LYS A 575 2.78 16.60 15.56
C LYS A 575 3.54 16.51 16.88
N TYR A 576 3.24 15.47 17.66
CA TYR A 576 3.80 15.24 18.98
C TYR A 576 4.78 14.07 18.99
N HIS A 577 5.79 14.20 19.84
CA HIS A 577 6.73 13.15 20.21
C HIS A 577 6.70 13.00 21.73
N ILE A 578 6.66 11.77 22.22
CA ILE A 578 6.57 11.49 23.65
C ILE A 578 7.86 10.82 24.09
N SER A 579 8.49 11.38 25.13
CA SER A 579 9.61 10.75 25.83
C SER A 579 9.09 10.15 27.13
N THR A 580 9.21 8.84 27.28
CA THR A 580 8.79 8.13 28.50
C THR A 580 10.00 7.54 29.22
N TYR A 581 9.95 7.56 30.54
CA TYR A 581 10.85 6.80 31.40
C TYR A 581 10.03 6.05 32.44
N ALA A 582 10.48 4.87 32.82
CA ALA A 582 9.84 4.05 33.85
C ALA A 582 10.86 3.61 34.88
N LYS A 583 10.47 3.57 36.15
CA LYS A 583 11.29 3.06 37.26
C LYS A 583 10.45 2.11 38.09
N VAL A 584 11.03 0.93 38.37
CA VAL A 584 10.43 -0.12 39.20
C VAL A 584 11.35 -0.40 40.39
N VAL A 585 10.76 -0.60 41.56
CA VAL A 585 11.44 -1.03 42.77
C VAL A 585 10.65 -2.16 43.40
N CYS A 586 11.28 -3.31 43.59
CA CYS A 586 10.69 -4.45 44.27
C CYS A 586 10.52 -4.18 45.76
N LYS A 587 9.50 -4.80 46.34
CA LYS A 587 9.29 -4.94 47.77
C LYS A 587 10.53 -5.46 48.49
N ASP A 588 10.77 -4.95 49.70
CA ASP A 588 11.91 -5.38 50.50
C ASP A 588 11.79 -6.87 50.87
N GLY A 589 12.74 -7.67 50.40
CA GLY A 589 12.79 -9.12 50.61
C GLY A 589 12.46 -9.94 49.36
N GLU A 590 11.90 -9.31 48.32
CA GLU A 590 11.60 -9.94 47.03
C GLU A 590 12.67 -9.57 45.97
N THR A 591 12.91 -10.48 45.02
CA THR A 591 13.82 -10.24 43.89
C THR A 591 13.09 -9.89 42.59
N TYR A 592 11.77 -10.12 42.56
CA TYR A 592 10.93 -9.91 41.39
C TYR A 592 9.75 -9.02 41.77
N SER A 593 9.38 -8.11 40.87
CA SER A 593 8.22 -7.22 41.02
C SER A 593 6.94 -7.93 40.59
N GLY A 594 5.87 -7.73 41.35
CA GLY A 594 4.50 -8.03 40.97
C GLY A 594 3.95 -7.08 39.90
N ASP A 595 4.47 -5.85 39.84
CA ASP A 595 4.12 -4.87 38.80
C ASP A 595 4.78 -5.16 37.44
N SER A 596 4.02 -4.91 36.37
CA SER A 596 4.50 -4.89 34.98
C SER A 596 4.09 -3.60 34.27
N TYR A 597 4.88 -3.17 33.29
CA TYR A 597 4.58 -1.98 32.48
C TYR A 597 5.07 -2.13 31.05
N THR A 598 4.48 -1.37 30.13
CA THR A 598 4.98 -1.21 28.75
C THR A 598 4.63 0.18 28.24
N TYR A 599 5.39 0.68 27.27
CA TYR A 599 5.06 1.91 26.57
C TYR A 599 5.65 1.91 25.16
N GLY A 600 5.05 2.67 24.26
CA GLY A 600 5.60 2.86 22.92
C GLY A 600 4.61 3.39 21.90
N LYS A 601 5.16 3.76 20.74
CA LYS A 601 4.38 4.19 19.58
C LYS A 601 3.78 2.99 18.84
N LEU A 602 2.53 3.11 18.44
CA LEU A 602 1.77 2.15 17.65
C LEU A 602 1.76 2.51 16.16
N LYS A 603 1.42 1.53 15.30
CA LYS A 603 1.38 1.70 13.83
C LYS A 603 0.26 2.65 13.35
N ASP A 604 -0.82 2.80 14.10
CA ASP A 604 -1.90 3.76 13.82
C ASP A 604 -1.51 5.21 14.18
N GLY A 605 -0.36 5.36 14.84
CA GLY A 605 0.24 6.61 15.23
C GLY A 605 -0.25 7.16 16.56
N ASN A 606 -0.82 6.29 17.39
CA ASN A 606 -1.01 6.53 18.81
C ASN A 606 0.23 6.14 19.61
N TYR A 607 0.30 6.58 20.86
CA TYR A 607 1.33 6.22 21.83
C TYR A 607 0.67 5.72 23.09
N ILE A 608 1.03 4.50 23.50
CA ILE A 608 0.47 3.88 24.70
C ILE A 608 1.49 3.86 25.84
N ALA A 609 0.98 3.96 27.05
CA ALA A 609 1.67 3.56 28.27
C ALA A 609 0.69 2.76 29.14
N VAL A 610 1.16 1.64 29.68
CA VAL A 610 0.35 0.70 30.46
C VAL A 610 1.11 0.34 31.73
N ILE A 611 0.42 0.33 32.85
CA ILE A 611 0.86 -0.25 34.12
C ILE A 611 -0.17 -1.29 34.54
N SER A 612 0.29 -2.45 34.99
CA SER A 612 -0.54 -3.45 35.64
C SER A 612 0.13 -3.90 36.92
N ASP A 613 -0.63 -3.89 38.01
CA ASP A 613 -0.23 -4.46 39.29
C ASP A 613 -1.00 -5.77 39.50
N GLY A 614 -0.26 -6.84 39.79
CA GLY A 614 -0.80 -8.17 40.05
C GLY A 614 -0.93 -8.39 41.56
N MET A 615 -2.08 -8.88 42.01
CA MET A 615 -2.34 -9.04 43.44
C MET A 615 -1.28 -9.90 44.14
N GLY A 616 -0.55 -9.32 45.09
CA GLY A 616 0.50 -9.98 45.87
C GLY A 616 1.87 -9.38 45.61
N SER A 617 2.93 -10.17 45.75
CA SER A 617 4.29 -9.74 45.40
C SER A 617 5.08 -10.94 44.88
N GLY A 618 6.13 -10.70 44.10
CA GLY A 618 7.00 -11.76 43.60
C GLY A 618 6.56 -12.39 42.26
N PRO A 619 7.10 -13.56 41.89
CA PRO A 619 7.06 -14.06 40.53
C PRO A 619 5.66 -14.48 40.04
N GLU A 620 4.75 -14.90 40.92
CA GLU A 620 3.38 -15.26 40.53
C GLU A 620 2.55 -14.03 40.15
N ALA A 621 2.58 -12.98 41.00
CA ALA A 621 1.96 -11.68 40.70
C ALA A 621 2.55 -11.05 39.42
N GLY A 622 3.86 -11.17 39.23
CA GLY A 622 4.54 -10.68 38.03
C GLY A 622 4.14 -11.42 36.74
N GLN A 623 3.81 -12.72 36.82
CA GLN A 623 3.29 -13.45 35.65
C GLN A 623 1.91 -12.95 35.23
N GLU A 624 1.05 -12.65 36.20
CA GLU A 624 -0.31 -12.16 35.98
C GLU A 624 -0.30 -10.76 35.34
N SER A 625 0.40 -9.81 35.96
CA SER A 625 0.52 -8.45 35.44
C SER A 625 1.22 -8.42 34.07
N SER A 626 2.23 -9.26 33.87
CA SER A 626 2.94 -9.37 32.59
C SER A 626 2.05 -9.94 31.49
N ALA A 627 1.22 -10.94 31.79
CA ALA A 627 0.25 -11.46 30.83
C ALA A 627 -0.74 -10.37 30.39
N ALA A 628 -1.27 -9.58 31.32
CA ALA A 628 -2.17 -8.46 31.02
C ALA A 628 -1.49 -7.43 30.13
N VAL A 629 -0.32 -6.92 30.52
CA VAL A 629 0.44 -5.90 29.77
C VAL A 629 0.80 -6.39 28.36
N ASN A 630 1.32 -7.61 28.23
CA ASN A 630 1.73 -8.17 26.94
C ASN A 630 0.56 -8.38 25.98
N LEU A 631 -0.62 -8.77 26.51
CA LEU A 631 -1.82 -8.92 25.69
C LEU A 631 -2.30 -7.56 25.18
N ILE A 632 -2.42 -6.54 26.05
CA ILE A 632 -2.79 -5.18 25.63
C ILE A 632 -1.82 -4.68 24.56
N GLU A 633 -0.52 -4.81 24.78
CA GLU A 633 0.50 -4.36 23.83
C GLU A 633 0.34 -5.02 22.46
N LYS A 634 0.11 -6.33 22.41
CA LYS A 634 -0.03 -7.07 21.15
C LYS A 634 -1.32 -6.70 20.41
N PHE A 635 -2.45 -6.61 21.11
CA PHE A 635 -3.71 -6.18 20.51
C PHE A 635 -3.59 -4.75 19.95
N ALA A 636 -3.02 -3.84 20.73
CA ALA A 636 -2.82 -2.45 20.34
C ALA A 636 -1.88 -2.34 19.12
N LYS A 637 -0.76 -3.08 19.09
CA LYS A 637 0.17 -3.10 17.94
C LYS A 637 -0.48 -3.58 16.64
N MET A 638 -1.50 -4.41 16.73
CA MET A 638 -2.22 -4.93 15.56
C MET A 638 -3.31 -3.99 15.06
N GLY A 639 -3.62 -2.95 15.83
CA GLY A 639 -4.64 -1.95 15.53
C GLY A 639 -6.05 -2.38 15.93
N PHE A 640 -6.19 -3.37 16.83
CA PHE A 640 -7.49 -3.74 17.38
C PHE A 640 -7.97 -2.72 18.44
N ASP A 641 -9.27 -2.77 18.72
CA ASP A 641 -9.86 -1.97 19.78
C ASP A 641 -9.33 -2.36 21.18
N ARG A 642 -9.09 -1.33 22.02
CA ARG A 642 -8.41 -1.45 23.32
C ARG A 642 -9.37 -2.00 24.37
N ILE A 643 -10.65 -1.66 24.27
CA ILE A 643 -11.69 -2.15 25.18
C ILE A 643 -11.87 -3.66 24.96
N ASN A 644 -11.87 -4.11 23.71
CA ASN A 644 -11.88 -5.55 23.39
C ASN A 644 -10.67 -6.27 23.98
N ALA A 645 -9.47 -5.67 23.94
CA ALA A 645 -8.27 -6.24 24.58
C ALA A 645 -8.40 -6.35 26.11
N ILE A 646 -8.98 -5.33 26.77
CA ILE A 646 -9.20 -5.33 28.22
C ILE A 646 -10.25 -6.40 28.61
N ASN A 647 -11.37 -6.48 27.89
CA ASN A 647 -12.40 -7.50 28.11
C ASN A 647 -11.83 -8.91 27.94
N MET A 648 -11.00 -9.09 26.92
CA MET A 648 -10.31 -10.35 26.65
C MET A 648 -9.43 -10.80 27.82
N ILE A 649 -8.67 -9.87 28.40
CA ILE A 649 -7.82 -10.14 29.57
C ILE A 649 -8.69 -10.50 30.78
N ASN A 650 -9.79 -9.77 31.00
CA ASN A 650 -10.73 -10.12 32.07
C ASN A 650 -11.24 -11.54 31.97
N SER A 651 -11.70 -11.93 30.78
CA SER A 651 -12.15 -13.30 30.56
C SER A 651 -11.03 -14.32 30.81
N LEU A 652 -9.77 -14.02 30.46
CA LEU A 652 -8.63 -14.90 30.75
C LEU A 652 -8.31 -15.02 32.24
N MET A 653 -8.37 -13.90 32.98
CA MET A 653 -8.05 -13.85 34.41
C MET A 653 -9.12 -14.56 35.25
N THR A 654 -10.40 -14.45 34.88
CA THR A 654 -11.51 -15.14 35.54
C THR A 654 -11.43 -16.67 35.43
N ILE A 655 -10.69 -17.22 34.48
CA ILE A 655 -10.54 -18.67 34.31
C ILE A 655 -9.58 -19.28 35.33
N ASN A 656 -8.68 -18.50 35.93
CA ASN A 656 -7.53 -19.07 36.63
C ASN A 656 -7.91 -19.81 37.95
N PHE A 657 -7.27 -20.96 38.17
CA PHE A 657 -7.76 -22.10 38.98
C PHE A 657 -7.19 -22.19 40.41
N SER A 658 -7.32 -21.16 41.25
CA SER A 658 -6.94 -21.27 42.68
C SER A 658 -8.00 -20.73 43.64
N GLU A 659 -8.01 -21.23 44.89
CA GLU A 659 -8.92 -20.79 45.97
C GLU A 659 -8.80 -19.29 46.32
N SER A 660 -7.80 -18.59 45.80
CA SER A 660 -7.68 -17.14 45.82
C SER A 660 -8.12 -16.54 44.48
N GLU A 661 -9.10 -15.65 44.52
CA GLU A 661 -9.49 -14.83 43.37
C GLU A 661 -8.27 -14.00 42.91
N LYS A 662 -7.81 -14.21 41.66
CA LYS A 662 -6.62 -13.55 41.11
C LYS A 662 -7.06 -12.31 40.33
N PHE A 663 -6.62 -11.14 40.78
CA PHE A 663 -6.97 -9.85 40.18
C PHE A 663 -5.72 -9.09 39.76
N SER A 664 -5.82 -8.36 38.66
CA SER A 664 -4.80 -7.38 38.29
C SER A 664 -5.44 -6.05 37.95
N THR A 665 -4.78 -4.97 38.34
CA THR A 665 -5.18 -3.63 37.95
C THR A 665 -4.65 -3.33 36.56
N VAL A 666 -5.32 -2.46 35.81
CA VAL A 666 -4.80 -1.95 34.53
C VAL A 666 -5.00 -0.44 34.50
N ASP A 667 -3.91 0.28 34.33
CA ASP A 667 -3.86 1.71 34.01
C ASP A 667 -3.31 1.87 32.59
N LEU A 668 -4.11 2.40 31.66
CA LEU A 668 -3.73 2.58 30.27
C LEU A 668 -3.96 4.03 29.85
N SER A 669 -2.93 4.66 29.28
CA SER A 669 -3.04 5.93 28.57
C SER A 669 -2.78 5.70 27.08
N ASP A 670 -3.71 6.10 26.22
CA ASP A 670 -3.60 6.05 24.75
C ASP A 670 -3.65 7.47 24.18
N ILE A 671 -2.55 7.93 23.59
CA ILE A 671 -2.37 9.33 23.17
C ILE A 671 -2.20 9.41 21.67
N ASN A 672 -3.07 10.14 20.99
CA ASN A 672 -2.97 10.40 19.56
C ASN A 672 -1.87 11.43 19.27
N LEU A 673 -0.77 10.99 18.65
CA LEU A 673 0.39 11.85 18.39
C LEU A 673 0.14 12.94 17.32
N TYR A 674 -1.01 12.95 16.65
CA TYR A 674 -1.36 13.97 15.67
C TYR A 674 -2.25 15.06 16.25
N THR A 675 -3.26 14.68 17.04
CA THR A 675 -4.23 15.62 17.61
C THR A 675 -3.85 16.09 19.01
N GLY A 676 -3.19 15.23 19.81
CA GLY A 676 -2.94 15.47 21.23
C GLY A 676 -4.10 15.01 22.13
N GLU A 677 -5.10 14.32 21.58
CA GLU A 677 -6.15 13.69 22.38
C GLU A 677 -5.56 12.48 23.12
N ALA A 678 -5.80 12.42 24.44
CA ALA A 678 -5.35 11.37 25.35
C ALA A 678 -6.55 10.70 26.03
N ASP A 679 -6.68 9.41 25.80
CA ASP A 679 -7.70 8.57 26.42
C ASP A 679 -7.08 7.78 27.58
N PHE A 680 -7.63 7.96 28.78
CA PHE A 680 -7.23 7.23 29.98
C PHE A 680 -8.27 6.16 30.30
N MET A 681 -7.83 4.91 30.36
CA MET A 681 -8.64 3.74 30.68
C MET A 681 -8.13 3.11 31.96
N LYS A 682 -9.00 3.05 32.98
CA LYS A 682 -8.63 2.57 34.32
C LYS A 682 -9.53 1.43 34.76
N VAL A 683 -8.89 0.36 35.23
CA VAL A 683 -9.57 -0.82 35.80
C VAL A 683 -8.92 -1.18 37.13
N GLY A 684 -9.53 -0.75 38.23
CA GLY A 684 -9.03 -1.00 39.58
C GLY A 684 -7.70 -0.33 39.92
N ALA A 685 -7.16 0.51 39.02
CA ALA A 685 -5.86 1.15 39.18
C ALA A 685 -5.97 2.48 39.94
N VAL A 686 -4.85 2.88 40.54
CA VAL A 686 -4.74 4.17 41.25
C VAL A 686 -4.78 5.38 40.30
N PRO A 687 -5.00 6.61 40.82
CA PRO A 687 -5.06 7.80 39.98
C PRO A 687 -3.76 8.09 39.21
N SER A 688 -3.89 8.58 37.98
CA SER A 688 -2.77 9.18 37.21
C SER A 688 -2.83 10.70 37.30
N PHE A 689 -1.76 11.37 36.89
CA PHE A 689 -1.63 12.82 37.00
C PHE A 689 -1.19 13.44 35.67
N ILE A 690 -1.74 14.60 35.33
CA ILE A 690 -1.26 15.45 34.25
C ILE A 690 -0.75 16.74 34.86
N LYS A 691 0.52 17.08 34.63
CA LYS A 691 1.10 18.38 34.95
C LYS A 691 1.16 19.25 33.70
N SER A 692 0.43 20.36 33.74
CA SER A 692 0.36 21.36 32.65
C SER A 692 0.60 22.76 33.22
N ASN A 693 1.64 23.45 32.73
CA ASN A 693 1.99 24.81 33.15
C ASN A 693 2.04 25.03 34.68
N GLY A 694 2.52 24.03 35.42
CA GLY A 694 2.65 24.06 36.89
C GLY A 694 1.38 23.73 37.67
N LYS A 695 0.26 23.46 37.00
CA LYS A 695 -0.95 22.91 37.62
C LYS A 695 -0.99 21.40 37.44
N VAL A 696 -1.51 20.69 38.43
CA VAL A 696 -1.65 19.23 38.39
C VAL A 696 -3.12 18.87 38.36
N GLU A 697 -3.52 18.10 37.35
CA GLU A 697 -4.84 17.51 37.24
C GLU A 697 -4.77 16.03 37.63
N VAL A 698 -5.71 15.59 38.46
CA VAL A 698 -5.79 14.19 38.94
C VAL A 698 -6.84 13.45 38.12
N ILE A 699 -6.45 12.32 37.53
CA ILE A 699 -7.30 11.42 36.77
C ILE A 699 -7.58 10.21 37.65
N SER A 700 -8.74 10.18 38.29
CA SER A 700 -9.17 9.10 39.18
C SER A 700 -10.32 8.32 38.57
N SER A 701 -10.39 7.02 38.88
CA SER A 701 -11.54 6.17 38.58
C SER A 701 -12.05 5.46 39.84
N LYS A 702 -13.31 5.00 39.81
CA LYS A 702 -13.93 4.18 40.86
C LYS A 702 -14.30 2.77 40.37
N THR A 703 -13.52 2.20 39.46
CA THR A 703 -13.75 0.85 38.90
C THR A 703 -13.08 -0.24 39.73
N LEU A 704 -13.61 -1.47 39.64
CA LEU A 704 -13.03 -2.64 40.29
C LEU A 704 -11.93 -3.27 39.40
N PRO A 705 -10.92 -3.94 39.98
CA PRO A 705 -9.86 -4.64 39.23
C PRO A 705 -10.36 -5.71 38.27
N ILE A 706 -9.53 -6.05 37.27
CA ILE A 706 -9.81 -7.11 36.29
C ILE A 706 -9.86 -8.46 37.03
N GLY A 707 -10.90 -9.26 36.71
CA GLY A 707 -11.15 -10.59 37.23
C GLY A 707 -12.31 -10.66 38.25
N VAL A 708 -12.75 -9.53 38.82
CA VAL A 708 -13.78 -9.46 39.89
C VAL A 708 -15.21 -9.60 39.36
N LEU A 709 -15.47 -9.09 38.16
CA LEU A 709 -16.81 -9.02 37.56
C LEU A 709 -16.85 -9.76 36.22
N ASP A 710 -18.00 -10.35 35.88
CA ASP A 710 -18.27 -10.99 34.58
C ASP A 710 -18.13 -10.02 33.38
N LYS A 711 -18.23 -8.71 33.64
CA LYS A 711 -17.97 -7.64 32.66
C LYS A 711 -17.09 -6.57 33.29
N VAL A 712 -16.06 -6.15 32.57
CA VAL A 712 -15.18 -5.06 33.01
C VAL A 712 -15.95 -3.76 32.98
N ASP A 713 -15.96 -3.05 34.10
CA ASP A 713 -16.33 -1.64 34.14
C ASP A 713 -15.07 -0.82 33.86
N VAL A 714 -14.96 -0.29 32.64
CA VAL A 714 -13.82 0.53 32.22
C VAL A 714 -14.24 1.99 32.32
N ASP A 715 -13.57 2.75 33.17
CA ASP A 715 -13.76 4.19 33.23
C ASP A 715 -12.88 4.85 32.19
N PHE A 716 -13.46 5.83 31.51
CA PHE A 716 -12.90 6.39 30.31
C PHE A 716 -12.88 7.91 30.43
N VAL A 717 -11.67 8.46 30.54
CA VAL A 717 -11.46 9.90 30.72
C VAL A 717 -10.68 10.43 29.53
N LYS A 718 -11.33 11.28 28.72
CA LYS A 718 -10.68 12.01 27.63
C LYS A 718 -10.06 13.30 28.13
N LYS A 719 -8.82 13.57 27.70
CA LYS A 719 -8.10 14.82 27.93
C LYS A 719 -7.36 15.24 26.67
N ASP A 720 -7.05 16.53 26.60
CA ASP A 720 -6.15 17.06 25.58
C ASP A 720 -4.81 17.35 26.22
N VAL A 721 -3.73 16.93 25.58
CA VAL A 721 -2.36 17.22 25.98
C VAL A 721 -1.67 18.14 24.98
N ASP A 722 -0.86 19.03 25.50
CA ASP A 722 -0.15 20.04 24.73
C ASP A 722 1.36 19.97 24.97
N ASN A 723 2.11 20.80 24.23
CA ASN A 723 3.56 20.81 24.33
C ASN A 723 4.05 21.14 25.75
N GLY A 724 4.89 20.26 26.31
CA GLY A 724 5.48 20.43 27.64
C GLY A 724 4.72 19.74 28.76
N ASP A 725 3.52 19.22 28.48
CA ASP A 725 2.74 18.47 29.47
C ASP A 725 3.46 17.18 29.89
N ILE A 726 3.24 16.79 31.14
CA ILE A 726 3.85 15.61 31.76
C ILE A 726 2.74 14.74 32.34
N ILE A 727 2.62 13.53 31.84
CA ILE A 727 1.72 12.49 32.36
C ILE A 727 2.52 11.60 33.31
N VAL A 728 1.99 11.35 34.50
CA VAL A 728 2.58 10.49 35.51
C VAL A 728 1.58 9.40 35.87
N MET A 729 1.98 8.15 35.64
CA MET A 729 1.25 6.94 36.01
C MET A 729 2.04 6.19 37.09
N LEU A 730 1.35 5.52 38.00
CA LEU A 730 1.96 4.86 39.14
C LEU A 730 1.15 3.63 39.60
N SER A 731 1.81 2.70 40.28
CA SER A 731 1.16 1.63 41.06
C SER A 731 0.82 2.09 42.48
N ASP A 732 -0.01 1.30 43.15
CA ASP A 732 -0.50 1.58 44.52
C ASP A 732 0.62 1.62 45.57
N GLY A 733 1.66 0.80 45.42
CA GLY A 733 2.82 0.79 46.31
C GLY A 733 3.56 2.13 46.41
N VAL A 734 3.36 3.04 45.45
CA VAL A 734 3.88 4.42 45.51
C VAL A 734 3.02 5.31 46.42
N LEU A 735 1.70 5.13 46.42
CA LEU A 735 0.76 5.94 47.22
C LEU A 735 0.60 5.42 48.65
N ASP A 736 0.62 4.11 48.85
CA ASP A 736 0.22 3.48 50.11
C ASP A 736 1.38 3.34 51.12
N TYR A 737 1.95 4.47 51.53
CA TYR A 737 3.08 4.51 52.45
C TYR A 737 2.71 4.33 53.94
N ASP A 738 1.48 4.66 54.36
CA ASP A 738 0.97 4.51 55.73
C ASP A 738 -0.45 3.92 55.79
N ASN A 739 -0.70 2.99 56.71
CA ASN A 739 -1.96 2.25 56.85
C ASN A 739 -3.15 3.15 57.26
N LYS A 740 -2.89 4.40 57.68
CA LYS A 740 -3.90 5.40 58.05
C LYS A 740 -4.30 6.32 56.90
N GLU A 741 -3.51 6.36 55.82
CA GLU A 741 -3.60 7.34 54.72
C GLU A 741 -3.67 6.62 53.34
N ILE A 742 -4.31 5.44 53.29
CA ILE A 742 -4.45 4.63 52.07
C ILE A 742 -5.14 5.46 50.97
N GLY A 743 -4.52 5.54 49.79
CA GLY A 743 -5.05 6.22 48.62
C GLY A 743 -4.97 7.76 48.62
N LYS A 744 -4.24 8.41 49.55
CA LYS A 744 -4.05 9.87 49.51
C LYS A 744 -3.06 10.30 48.44
N VAL A 745 -3.53 11.17 47.53
CA VAL A 745 -2.76 11.68 46.39
C VAL A 745 -2.07 13.03 46.66
N ASP A 746 -2.38 13.69 47.78
CA ASP A 746 -1.99 15.08 48.08
C ASP A 746 -0.47 15.31 47.97
N TRP A 747 0.34 14.37 48.45
CA TRP A 747 1.79 14.49 48.44
C TRP A 747 2.36 14.47 47.01
N ILE A 748 1.77 13.69 46.10
CA ILE A 748 2.18 13.66 44.68
C ILE A 748 1.78 14.95 44.00
N VAL A 749 0.57 15.45 44.27
CA VAL A 749 0.09 16.72 43.72
C VAL A 749 1.01 17.86 44.14
N GLU A 750 1.26 18.01 45.44
CA GLU A 750 2.17 19.03 45.98
C GLU A 750 3.59 18.91 45.40
N TYR A 751 4.10 17.68 45.30
CA TYR A 751 5.39 17.42 44.71
C TYR A 751 5.46 17.86 43.23
N LEU A 752 4.48 17.47 42.42
CA LEU A 752 4.44 17.77 41.00
C LEU A 752 4.26 19.28 40.74
N GLU A 753 3.49 19.98 41.58
CA GLU A 753 3.32 21.44 41.51
C GLU A 753 4.61 22.20 41.86
N GLN A 754 5.37 21.74 42.87
CA GLN A 754 6.58 22.42 43.34
C GLN A 754 7.83 22.11 42.50
N THR A 755 7.84 20.99 41.79
CA THR A 755 9.04 20.49 41.11
C THR A 755 9.34 21.26 39.83
N ASN A 756 10.59 21.74 39.68
CA ASN A 756 11.08 22.39 38.47
C ASN A 756 11.81 21.43 37.51
N MET A 757 11.85 20.14 37.83
CA MET A 757 12.41 19.12 36.94
C MET A 757 11.53 18.94 35.69
N ASN A 758 12.19 18.78 34.55
CA ASN A 758 11.54 18.74 33.23
C ASN A 758 11.85 17.45 32.46
N THR A 759 12.67 16.57 33.01
CA THR A 759 13.18 15.33 32.42
C THR A 759 12.43 14.16 33.04
N PRO A 760 11.79 13.29 32.22
CA PRO A 760 11.01 12.16 32.73
C PRO A 760 11.80 11.26 33.69
N GLU A 761 13.08 11.02 33.40
CA GLU A 761 13.97 10.20 34.23
C GLU A 761 14.16 10.77 35.63
N ASP A 762 14.42 12.07 35.75
CA ASP A 762 14.66 12.72 37.04
C ASP A 762 13.38 12.75 37.88
N ILE A 763 12.23 13.02 37.25
CA ILE A 763 10.93 13.01 37.90
C ILE A 763 10.61 11.60 38.43
N CYS A 764 10.76 10.56 37.60
CA CYS A 764 10.58 9.16 38.04
C CYS A 764 11.48 8.80 39.22
N LYS A 765 12.77 9.18 39.16
CA LYS A 765 13.73 8.84 40.21
C LYS A 765 13.39 9.52 41.53
N ASP A 766 13.04 10.79 41.50
CA ASP A 766 12.72 11.59 42.69
C ASP A 766 11.37 11.19 43.31
N ILE A 767 10.35 10.82 42.51
CA ILE A 767 9.08 10.26 43.03
C ILE A 767 9.35 9.00 43.86
N ILE A 768 10.13 8.06 43.31
CA ILE A 768 10.48 6.81 44.00
C ILE A 768 11.30 7.09 45.26
N GLU A 769 12.24 8.03 45.22
CA GLU A 769 13.04 8.39 46.41
C GLU A 769 12.19 9.03 47.50
N LYS A 770 11.25 9.91 47.14
CA LYS A 770 10.30 10.50 48.10
C LYS A 770 9.35 9.47 48.68
N ALA A 771 8.82 8.56 47.87
CA ALA A 771 8.01 7.44 48.35
C ALA A 771 8.77 6.60 49.38
N LYS A 772 10.05 6.29 49.13
CA LYS A 772 10.92 5.60 50.09
C LYS A 772 11.18 6.40 51.37
N LEU A 773 11.34 7.72 51.28
CA LEU A 773 11.51 8.58 52.46
C LEU A 773 10.25 8.58 53.33
N LEU A 774 9.07 8.63 52.71
CA LEU A 774 7.78 8.56 53.40
C LEU A 774 7.59 7.20 54.12
N THR A 775 8.12 6.11 53.56
CA THR A 775 8.11 4.78 54.20
C THR A 775 9.28 4.52 55.16
N LYS A 776 10.03 5.55 55.57
CA LYS A 776 11.21 5.44 56.46
C LYS A 776 12.29 4.51 55.91
N GLY A 777 12.43 4.46 54.59
CA GLY A 777 13.43 3.67 53.87
C GLY A 777 13.09 2.19 53.67
N LYS A 778 11.87 1.75 54.02
CA LYS A 778 11.42 0.37 53.79
C LYS A 778 10.36 0.31 52.70
N VAL A 779 10.58 -0.52 51.68
CA VAL A 779 9.64 -0.71 50.57
C VAL A 779 8.64 -1.81 50.97
N LYS A 780 7.40 -1.40 51.31
CA LYS A 780 6.35 -2.33 51.78
C LYS A 780 5.65 -3.07 50.65
N ASP A 781 5.63 -2.48 49.47
CA ASP A 781 5.04 -3.06 48.27
C ASP A 781 5.80 -2.65 47.02
N ASP A 782 5.53 -3.31 45.90
CA ASP A 782 6.16 -3.01 44.62
C ASP A 782 5.81 -1.58 44.17
N MET A 783 6.82 -0.81 43.76
CA MET A 783 6.67 0.60 43.38
C MET A 783 7.04 0.78 41.92
N THR A 784 6.07 1.14 41.09
CA THR A 784 6.24 1.44 39.67
C THR A 784 5.79 2.86 39.36
N VAL A 785 6.62 3.61 38.65
CA VAL A 785 6.32 4.96 38.18
C VAL A 785 6.70 5.08 36.71
N VAL A 786 5.75 5.52 35.87
CA VAL A 786 5.95 5.82 34.46
C VAL A 786 5.66 7.30 34.23
N VAL A 787 6.65 8.03 33.72
CA VAL A 787 6.53 9.46 33.39
C VAL A 787 6.68 9.64 31.90
N SER A 788 5.70 10.26 31.26
CA SER A 788 5.66 10.55 29.83
C SER A 788 5.58 12.05 29.61
N LYS A 789 6.51 12.62 28.85
CA LYS A 789 6.53 14.05 28.52
C LYS A 789 6.28 14.29 27.03
N ILE A 790 5.39 15.23 26.74
CA ILE A 790 4.95 15.57 25.40
C ILE A 790 5.82 16.71 24.83
N TYR A 791 6.29 16.53 23.60
CA TYR A 791 7.04 17.52 22.82
C TYR A 791 6.36 17.75 21.47
N SER A 792 6.12 19.00 21.08
CA SER A 792 5.64 19.33 19.74
C SER A 792 6.83 19.50 18.78
N LEU A 793 6.72 18.91 17.58
CA LEU A 793 7.78 18.88 16.58
C LEU A 793 7.75 20.06 15.60
N TYR A 794 6.58 20.69 15.37
CA TYR A 794 6.42 21.80 14.43
C TYR A 794 5.21 22.70 14.74
#